data_AF-A0A8T9SHF0-F1
#
_entry.id   AF-A0A8T9SHF0-F1
#
_cell.length_a   1.000
_cell.length_b   1.000
_cell.length_c   1.000
_cell.angle_alpha   90.00
_cell.angle_beta   90.00
_cell.angle_gamma   90.00
#
_symmetry.space_group_name_H-M   'P 1'
#
loop_
_entity.id
_entity.type
_entity.pdbx_description
1 polymer ?
#
loop_
_entity_poly.entity_id
_entity_poly.type
_entity_poly.pdbx_seq_one_letter_code
_entity_poly.pdbx_strand_id
1 'polypeptide(L)'
;MKTTALRLLGLVLLLLLSFWLLPARAQTVTVAADGSANFRTIQEAINSLPATAARPRTVYIKNGTYCEKVYVDGKANLVLKGQSERGVVLTFPQARDLWLCGPDAKAGDWGVATLNLRNSPDITLENLSVVNSYGFEATGEVTIACPTAPGGQKTVSKTGHQMALRALPGATRLIARHCTFRALGGDTVSPWDTEAGAYYFKDCTMEGGVDFYCPRGWAYAENCRFICHSREAAIWHDGSGSRDSKTVLRNCTFSGDDGFKLGRFHREAQFYLVDCTFARNMADADIYHAASGPGPKQWGRRVYYANCHRQGGDYAWHRDNLATAEGAPKPKDLTAAWTFGGRWNPLTGAVAATASAVPAAQLDTTAEKMLLYQRAVGGWPKALGEVKINYAARLSKGARAGLLDSKNQNDATIDNDATTREIHYLLKAFLQTHNPAYRKGAENGIRYLLKMQYPNGGFPQFYPDLSGYRREITFNDDAMIRALTLLRRVARKEERYAQVDPELVPLAQAAVARGVDCILKTQIIQNGRPTAWCAQYDEVSLQPAKARAFELASLSGAESVGIVRFLMDEPATPAVKAAIEGAVAWFEQVKMPGYALKEVAAPQEKSHRDRVIVPQPGATLWARFYELGTNRPIYVGRDSQVHYQLSEIENERRAGYVYASTWPAELLQKEYPAWQKRVAAR
;
A
#
# COMPACT_ATOMS: atom_id res chain seq x y z
N MET A 1 -60.64 -20.33 32.90
CA MET A 1 -59.40 -21.08 32.57
C MET A 1 -58.63 -20.55 31.35
N LYS A 2 -58.96 -19.41 30.73
CA LYS A 2 -58.24 -18.91 29.53
C LYS A 2 -57.45 -17.60 29.71
N THR A 3 -57.55 -16.94 30.87
CA THR A 3 -56.91 -15.62 31.11
C THR A 3 -55.64 -15.68 31.97
N THR A 4 -55.41 -16.78 32.70
CA THR A 4 -54.20 -16.96 33.52
C THR A 4 -53.00 -17.48 32.72
N ALA A 5 -53.23 -18.23 31.64
CA ALA A 5 -52.16 -18.79 30.80
C ALA A 5 -51.46 -17.74 29.92
N LEU A 6 -52.17 -16.69 29.48
CA LEU A 6 -51.58 -15.63 28.65
C LEU A 6 -50.69 -14.66 29.44
N ARG A 7 -50.98 -14.45 30.73
CA ARG A 7 -50.13 -13.62 31.61
C ARG A 7 -48.84 -14.33 32.04
N LEU A 8 -48.87 -15.67 32.17
CA LEU A 8 -47.66 -16.45 32.44
C LEU A 8 -46.72 -16.53 31.21
N LEU A 9 -47.29 -16.63 29.99
CA LEU A 9 -46.49 -16.67 28.77
C LEU A 9 -45.78 -15.33 28.48
N GLY A 10 -46.43 -14.19 28.78
CA GLY A 10 -45.85 -12.86 28.63
C GLY A 10 -44.71 -12.57 29.61
N LEU A 11 -44.81 -13.03 30.86
CA LEU A 11 -43.75 -12.86 31.86
C LEU A 11 -42.54 -13.77 31.57
N VAL A 12 -42.75 -14.99 31.07
CA VAL A 12 -41.68 -15.91 30.68
C VAL A 12 -40.96 -15.43 29.41
N LEU A 13 -41.67 -14.78 28.46
CA LEU A 13 -41.04 -14.19 27.28
C LEU A 13 -40.20 -12.94 27.61
N LEU A 14 -40.62 -12.11 28.58
CA LEU A 14 -39.85 -10.96 29.07
C LEU A 14 -38.64 -11.36 29.96
N LEU A 15 -38.73 -12.49 30.67
CA LEU A 15 -37.60 -13.09 31.40
C LEU A 15 -36.61 -13.83 30.49
N LEU A 16 -37.04 -14.31 29.32
CA LEU A 16 -36.17 -14.91 28.29
C LEU A 16 -35.53 -13.87 27.34
N LEU A 17 -36.15 -12.69 27.18
CA LEU A 17 -35.59 -11.55 26.42
C LEU A 17 -34.59 -10.70 27.22
N SER A 18 -34.48 -10.90 28.54
CA SER A 18 -33.49 -10.24 29.40
C SER A 18 -32.17 -11.01 29.52
N PHE A 19 -32.04 -12.19 28.89
CA PHE A 19 -30.82 -13.00 28.92
C PHE A 19 -29.84 -12.79 27.74
N TRP A 20 -30.13 -11.87 26.81
CA TRP A 20 -29.31 -11.65 25.61
C TRP A 20 -28.85 -10.20 25.43
N LEU A 21 -28.44 -9.53 26.51
CA LEU A 21 -27.59 -8.34 26.45
C LEU A 21 -26.60 -8.37 27.62
N LEU A 22 -25.87 -9.48 27.79
CA LEU A 22 -24.62 -9.42 28.53
C LEU A 22 -23.65 -8.55 27.72
N PRO A 23 -23.10 -7.46 28.28
CA PRO A 23 -22.03 -6.74 27.60
C PRO A 23 -20.93 -7.75 27.29
N ALA A 24 -20.46 -7.81 26.04
CA ALA A 24 -19.33 -8.66 25.67
C ALA A 24 -18.15 -8.34 26.60
N ARG A 25 -17.92 -9.23 27.57
CA ARG A 25 -16.86 -9.10 28.57
C ARG A 25 -15.52 -9.10 27.83
N ALA A 26 -14.55 -8.34 28.34
CA ALA A 26 -13.18 -8.42 27.85
C ALA A 26 -12.73 -9.89 27.87
N GLN A 27 -12.33 -10.41 26.72
CA GLN A 27 -11.92 -11.80 26.60
C GLN A 27 -10.48 -11.93 27.11
N THR A 28 -10.31 -12.61 28.23
CA THR A 28 -9.00 -12.96 28.77
C THR A 28 -8.80 -14.46 28.66
N VAL A 29 -7.69 -14.87 28.05
CA VAL A 29 -7.19 -16.25 28.08
C VAL A 29 -5.87 -16.29 28.85
N THR A 30 -5.66 -17.32 29.67
CA THR A 30 -4.46 -17.42 30.51
C THR A 30 -3.52 -18.50 30.01
N VAL A 31 -2.23 -18.19 30.00
CA VAL A 31 -1.14 -19.08 29.61
C VAL A 31 -0.29 -19.39 30.84
N ALA A 32 0.10 -20.64 31.02
CA ALA A 32 1.05 -21.05 32.05
C ALA A 32 1.91 -22.20 31.52
N ALA A 33 3.23 -22.04 31.54
CA ALA A 33 4.17 -23.03 31.00
C ALA A 33 4.06 -24.40 31.69
N ASP A 34 3.64 -24.43 32.95
CA ASP A 34 3.39 -25.65 33.75
C ASP A 34 2.07 -26.37 33.42
N GLY A 35 1.24 -25.79 32.54
CA GLY A 35 -0.08 -26.32 32.18
C GLY A 35 -1.19 -26.03 33.18
N SER A 36 -0.97 -25.18 34.18
CA SER A 36 -1.98 -24.79 35.19
C SER A 36 -3.03 -23.78 34.70
N ALA A 37 -3.11 -23.50 33.40
CA ALA A 37 -3.97 -22.47 32.80
C ALA A 37 -4.67 -22.97 31.52
N ASN A 38 -5.32 -22.07 30.77
CA ASN A 38 -6.07 -22.43 29.58
C ASN A 38 -5.18 -22.98 28.46
N PHE A 39 -3.96 -22.46 28.35
CA PHE A 39 -2.97 -22.86 27.33
C PHE A 39 -1.59 -23.02 27.96
N ARG A 40 -0.77 -23.88 27.34
CA ARG A 40 0.64 -24.06 27.73
C ARG A 40 1.56 -23.07 27.01
N THR A 41 1.23 -22.73 25.77
CA THR A 41 2.02 -21.82 24.93
C THR A 41 1.29 -20.51 24.65
N ILE A 42 2.06 -19.47 24.36
CA ILE A 42 1.54 -18.16 23.97
C ILE A 42 0.90 -18.25 22.57
N GLN A 43 1.51 -19.01 21.65
CA GLN A 43 0.98 -19.17 20.29
C GLN A 43 -0.40 -19.85 20.29
N GLU A 44 -0.61 -20.91 21.07
CA GLU A 44 -1.93 -21.56 21.16
C GLU A 44 -3.00 -20.59 21.66
N ALA A 45 -2.69 -19.79 22.67
CA ALA A 45 -3.61 -18.79 23.20
C ALA A 45 -3.99 -17.75 22.14
N ILE A 46 -3.01 -17.25 21.37
CA ILE A 46 -3.26 -16.30 20.28
C ILE A 46 -4.11 -16.94 19.17
N ASN A 47 -3.83 -18.20 18.84
CA ASN A 47 -4.58 -18.96 17.84
C ASN A 47 -6.05 -19.16 18.25
N SER A 48 -6.33 -19.29 19.55
CA SER A 48 -7.69 -19.46 20.07
C SER A 48 -8.57 -18.21 19.95
N LEU A 49 -7.96 -17.03 19.79
CA LEU A 49 -8.67 -15.76 19.71
C LEU A 49 -9.20 -15.51 18.29
N PRO A 50 -10.38 -14.88 18.12
CA PRO A 50 -10.87 -14.48 16.80
C PRO A 50 -9.95 -13.44 16.15
N ALA A 51 -9.93 -13.37 14.82
CA ALA A 51 -9.14 -12.38 14.08
C ALA A 51 -9.59 -10.93 14.38
N THR A 52 -10.90 -10.67 14.30
CA THR A 52 -11.49 -9.35 14.50
C THR A 52 -12.01 -9.17 15.93
N ALA A 53 -11.77 -8.00 16.51
CA ALA A 53 -12.31 -7.62 17.81
C ALA A 53 -12.51 -6.11 17.91
N ALA A 54 -13.68 -5.70 18.39
CA ALA A 54 -14.00 -4.29 18.67
C ALA A 54 -13.45 -3.80 20.02
N ARG A 55 -12.92 -4.71 20.85
CA ARG A 55 -12.35 -4.42 22.17
C ARG A 55 -11.04 -5.20 22.37
N PRO A 56 -10.13 -4.73 23.24
CA PRO A 56 -8.92 -5.46 23.60
C PRO A 56 -9.23 -6.88 24.10
N ARG A 57 -8.48 -7.85 23.58
CA ARG A 57 -8.44 -9.22 24.11
C ARG A 57 -7.08 -9.43 24.75
N THR A 58 -7.08 -10.02 25.94
CA THR A 58 -5.87 -10.19 26.72
C THR A 58 -5.44 -11.65 26.74
N VAL A 59 -4.21 -11.90 26.32
CA VAL A 59 -3.48 -13.12 26.66
C VAL A 59 -2.68 -12.80 27.92
N TYR A 60 -3.18 -13.28 29.06
CA TYR A 60 -2.48 -13.14 30.33
C TYR A 60 -1.48 -14.29 30.49
N ILE A 61 -0.21 -13.97 30.73
CA ILE A 61 0.89 -14.95 30.71
C ILE A 61 1.46 -15.03 32.12
N LYS A 62 1.32 -16.18 32.79
CA LYS A 62 1.94 -16.41 34.10
C LYS A 62 3.47 -16.46 33.97
N ASN A 63 4.16 -16.23 35.07
CA ASN A 63 5.62 -16.38 35.12
C ASN A 63 6.03 -17.78 34.64
N GLY A 64 7.09 -17.83 33.83
CA GLY A 64 7.58 -19.01 33.15
C GLY A 64 8.54 -18.64 32.02
N THR A 65 9.31 -19.63 31.57
CA THR A 65 10.11 -19.53 30.35
C THR A 65 9.37 -20.22 29.22
N TYR A 66 9.14 -19.47 28.14
CA TYR A 66 8.39 -19.88 26.95
C TYR A 66 9.36 -19.95 25.78
N CYS A 67 9.85 -21.15 25.49
CA CYS A 67 10.78 -21.42 24.39
C CYS A 67 10.03 -21.62 23.07
N GLU A 68 9.53 -20.54 22.49
CA GLU A 68 8.73 -20.58 21.26
C GLU A 68 8.95 -19.32 20.40
N LYS A 69 8.68 -19.42 19.09
CA LYS A 69 8.43 -18.25 18.26
C LYS A 69 6.95 -17.93 18.28
N VAL A 70 6.64 -16.65 18.46
CA VAL A 70 5.26 -16.16 18.41
C VAL A 70 5.03 -15.40 17.11
N TYR A 71 3.93 -15.73 16.45
CA TYR A 71 3.43 -15.16 15.20
C TYR A 71 2.06 -14.54 15.42
N VAL A 72 1.96 -13.23 15.22
CA VAL A 72 0.71 -12.48 15.26
C VAL A 72 0.40 -11.95 13.87
N ASP A 73 -0.62 -12.53 13.24
CA ASP A 73 -1.08 -12.18 11.89
C ASP A 73 -2.60 -12.02 11.89
N GLY A 74 -3.09 -10.89 11.37
CA GLY A 74 -4.52 -10.62 11.26
C GLY A 74 -5.26 -10.47 12.61
N LYS A 75 -4.58 -10.08 13.70
CA LYS A 75 -5.18 -9.90 15.02
C LYS A 75 -5.21 -8.43 15.43
N ALA A 76 -6.39 -7.82 15.48
CA ALA A 76 -6.53 -6.40 15.88
C ALA A 76 -6.97 -6.24 17.34
N ASN A 77 -6.39 -5.33 18.13
CA ASN A 77 -6.68 -5.15 19.57
C ASN A 77 -6.27 -6.36 20.42
N LEU A 78 -4.98 -6.74 20.37
CA LEU A 78 -4.42 -7.85 21.16
C LEU A 78 -3.49 -7.30 22.24
N VAL A 79 -3.67 -7.76 23.47
CA VAL A 79 -2.80 -7.46 24.61
C VAL A 79 -2.09 -8.73 25.03
N LEU A 80 -0.76 -8.75 24.97
CA LEU A 80 0.07 -9.77 25.61
C LEU A 80 0.54 -9.21 26.94
N LYS A 81 -0.04 -9.70 28.03
CA LYS A 81 0.21 -9.18 29.38
C LYS A 81 0.83 -10.24 30.25
N GLY A 82 2.10 -10.10 30.57
CA GLY A 82 2.76 -10.97 31.53
C GLY A 82 2.38 -10.63 32.98
N GLN A 83 2.54 -11.64 33.84
CA GLN A 83 2.42 -11.50 35.28
C GLN A 83 3.53 -10.60 35.84
N SER A 84 4.72 -10.66 35.26
CA SER A 84 5.83 -9.75 35.59
C SER A 84 6.86 -9.69 34.47
N GLU A 85 7.49 -8.53 34.30
CA GLU A 85 8.53 -8.29 33.29
C GLU A 85 9.62 -9.37 33.31
N ARG A 86 10.20 -9.63 34.49
CA ARG A 86 11.31 -10.57 34.65
C ARG A 86 10.89 -12.03 34.76
N GLY A 87 9.66 -12.28 35.23
CA GLY A 87 9.18 -13.65 35.45
C GLY A 87 8.60 -14.29 34.18
N VAL A 88 8.15 -13.50 33.20
CA VAL A 88 7.70 -14.00 31.89
C VAL A 88 8.83 -13.81 30.87
N VAL A 89 9.42 -14.91 30.42
CA VAL A 89 10.51 -14.89 29.44
C VAL A 89 10.09 -15.65 28.19
N LEU A 90 9.73 -14.92 27.13
CA LEU A 90 9.55 -15.49 25.79
C LEU A 90 10.91 -15.52 25.09
N THR A 91 11.41 -16.69 24.71
CA THR A 91 12.76 -16.84 24.17
C THR A 91 12.82 -17.79 22.97
N PHE A 92 13.67 -17.45 22.00
CA PHE A 92 14.01 -18.35 20.90
C PHE A 92 15.36 -17.96 20.28
N PRO A 93 16.27 -18.91 19.98
CA PRO A 93 17.53 -18.60 19.33
C PRO A 93 17.35 -18.53 17.80
N GLN A 94 17.30 -17.32 17.23
CA GLN A 94 17.21 -17.14 15.78
C GLN A 94 18.14 -16.03 15.24
N ALA A 95 19.22 -16.41 14.57
CA ALA A 95 19.93 -15.50 13.68
C ALA A 95 19.11 -15.25 12.41
N ARG A 96 19.06 -14.01 11.92
CA ARG A 96 18.35 -13.65 10.68
C ARG A 96 18.85 -14.46 9.48
N ASP A 97 20.15 -14.69 9.39
CA ASP A 97 20.76 -15.39 8.26
C ASP A 97 20.46 -16.89 8.27
N LEU A 98 20.38 -17.51 9.45
CA LEU A 98 19.90 -18.90 9.57
C LEU A 98 18.47 -19.04 9.07
N TRP A 99 17.62 -18.02 9.27
CA TRP A 99 16.26 -18.02 8.75
C TRP A 99 16.22 -17.84 7.23
N LEU A 100 16.92 -16.82 6.72
CA LEU A 100 16.88 -16.45 5.31
C LEU A 100 17.63 -17.40 4.37
N CYS A 101 18.53 -18.22 4.91
CA CYS A 101 19.21 -19.29 4.17
C CYS A 101 18.61 -20.67 4.48
N GLY A 102 17.63 -20.75 5.39
CA GLY A 102 16.96 -21.98 5.80
C GLY A 102 15.81 -22.41 4.87
N PRO A 103 15.11 -23.50 5.20
CA PRO A 103 14.00 -24.01 4.40
C PRO A 103 12.84 -23.01 4.24
N ASP A 104 12.68 -22.11 5.22
CA ASP A 104 11.61 -21.10 5.27
C ASP A 104 12.00 -19.77 4.62
N ALA A 105 13.12 -19.69 3.90
CA ALA A 105 13.63 -18.47 3.27
C ALA A 105 12.59 -17.71 2.40
N LYS A 106 11.63 -18.44 1.79
CA LYS A 106 10.55 -17.88 0.98
C LYS A 106 9.60 -16.96 1.78
N ALA A 107 9.54 -17.11 3.10
CA ALA A 107 8.77 -16.24 3.99
C ALA A 107 9.42 -14.86 4.19
N GLY A 108 10.64 -14.66 3.67
CA GLY A 108 11.40 -13.43 3.89
C GLY A 108 11.63 -13.18 5.37
N ASP A 109 11.45 -11.94 5.81
CA ASP A 109 11.63 -11.55 7.22
C ASP A 109 10.51 -12.08 8.16
N TRP A 110 9.47 -12.72 7.66
CA TRP A 110 8.41 -13.25 8.51
C TRP A 110 8.86 -14.52 9.24
N GLY A 111 9.34 -14.37 10.47
CA GLY A 111 9.86 -15.46 11.31
C GLY A 111 11.31 -15.28 11.75
N VAL A 112 11.96 -14.17 11.41
CA VAL A 112 13.35 -13.88 11.83
C VAL A 112 13.47 -13.55 13.33
N ALA A 113 12.36 -13.28 14.01
CA ALA A 113 12.37 -12.88 15.42
C ALA A 113 11.78 -13.92 16.37
N THR A 114 11.96 -13.70 17.67
CA THR A 114 11.21 -14.39 18.72
C THR A 114 9.73 -14.00 18.68
N LEU A 115 9.41 -12.70 18.57
CA LEU A 115 8.06 -12.18 18.41
C LEU A 115 7.89 -11.49 17.04
N ASN A 116 7.03 -12.03 16.20
CA ASN A 116 6.78 -11.59 14.83
C ASN A 116 5.35 -11.06 14.69
N LEU A 117 5.20 -9.81 14.24
CA LEU A 117 3.91 -9.12 14.07
C LEU A 117 3.71 -8.70 12.61
N ARG A 118 2.53 -8.93 12.02
CA ARG A 118 2.11 -8.36 10.72
C ARG A 118 0.59 -8.26 10.63
N ASN A 119 0.05 -7.41 9.75
CA ASN A 119 -1.41 -7.27 9.52
C ASN A 119 -2.27 -7.15 10.80
N SER A 120 -1.70 -6.62 11.87
CA SER A 120 -2.27 -6.69 13.22
C SER A 120 -2.18 -5.31 13.85
N PRO A 121 -3.16 -4.43 13.60
CA PRO A 121 -3.18 -3.11 14.20
C PRO A 121 -3.53 -3.22 15.69
N ASP A 122 -3.04 -2.27 16.50
CA ASP A 122 -3.37 -2.20 17.94
C ASP A 122 -2.87 -3.42 18.74
N ILE A 123 -1.54 -3.52 18.87
CA ILE A 123 -0.88 -4.51 19.71
C ILE A 123 -0.34 -3.84 20.96
N THR A 124 -0.60 -4.45 22.11
CA THR A 124 -0.05 -4.00 23.40
C THR A 124 0.76 -5.13 24.04
N LEU A 125 1.98 -4.83 24.45
CA LEU A 125 2.88 -5.69 25.20
C LEU A 125 3.05 -5.08 26.59
N GLU A 126 2.78 -5.85 27.65
CA GLU A 126 2.89 -5.38 29.03
C GLU A 126 3.57 -6.43 29.92
N ASN A 127 4.55 -6.01 30.73
CA ASN A 127 5.13 -6.84 31.78
C ASN A 127 5.68 -8.20 31.30
N LEU A 128 6.47 -8.22 30.23
CA LEU A 128 7.15 -9.43 29.76
C LEU A 128 8.53 -9.14 29.16
N SER A 129 9.38 -10.17 29.16
CA SER A 129 10.66 -10.18 28.46
C SER A 129 10.56 -10.97 27.16
N VAL A 130 11.04 -10.39 26.06
CA VAL A 130 11.20 -11.04 24.77
C VAL A 130 12.69 -11.11 24.43
N VAL A 131 13.21 -12.32 24.29
CA VAL A 131 14.63 -12.61 24.17
C VAL A 131 14.89 -13.35 22.86
N ASN A 132 15.84 -12.89 22.07
CA ASN A 132 16.48 -13.72 21.07
C ASN A 132 17.79 -14.22 21.64
N SER A 133 17.86 -15.52 21.91
CA SER A 133 18.96 -16.11 22.68
C SER A 133 20.14 -16.59 21.82
N TYR A 134 20.04 -16.48 20.49
CA TYR A 134 21.03 -17.05 19.55
C TYR A 134 22.44 -16.60 19.88
N GLY A 135 22.65 -15.30 19.98
CA GLY A 135 23.96 -14.74 20.24
C GLY A 135 24.48 -15.08 21.64
N PHE A 136 23.64 -15.38 22.64
CA PHE A 136 24.15 -15.79 23.95
C PHE A 136 24.57 -17.26 23.96
N GLU A 137 23.90 -18.09 23.16
CA GLU A 137 24.11 -19.54 23.09
C GLU A 137 25.19 -19.97 22.08
N ALA A 138 25.42 -19.17 21.04
CA ALA A 138 26.39 -19.51 20.00
C ALA A 138 27.83 -19.55 20.56
N THR A 139 28.51 -20.66 20.28
CA THR A 139 29.90 -20.92 20.71
C THR A 139 30.95 -20.41 19.73
N GLY A 140 30.55 -19.98 18.53
CA GLY A 140 31.44 -19.47 17.48
C GLY A 140 30.66 -19.14 16.22
N GLU A 141 31.39 -18.76 15.16
CA GLU A 141 30.81 -18.54 13.84
C GLU A 141 30.50 -19.86 13.14
N VAL A 142 29.44 -19.88 12.33
CA VAL A 142 29.04 -21.06 11.55
C VAL A 142 28.86 -20.66 10.10
N THR A 143 29.50 -21.38 9.18
CA THR A 143 29.25 -21.23 7.74
C THR A 143 28.14 -22.18 7.30
N ILE A 144 27.11 -21.64 6.69
CA ILE A 144 25.93 -22.37 6.21
C ILE A 144 25.81 -22.27 4.69
N ALA A 145 25.16 -23.25 4.08
CA ALA A 145 24.70 -23.12 2.70
C ALA A 145 23.65 -22.00 2.61
N CYS A 146 23.80 -21.13 1.62
CA CYS A 146 22.88 -20.04 1.38
C CYS A 146 22.78 -19.80 -0.14
N PRO A 147 21.80 -20.41 -0.84
CA PRO A 147 21.68 -20.32 -2.29
C PRO A 147 21.54 -18.89 -2.84
N THR A 148 21.08 -17.96 -2.00
CA THR A 148 20.89 -16.55 -2.35
C THR A 148 22.12 -15.68 -2.10
N ALA A 149 23.16 -16.21 -1.43
CA ALA A 149 24.39 -15.49 -1.17
C ALA A 149 25.40 -15.66 -2.32
N PRO A 150 26.23 -14.64 -2.63
CA PRO A 150 27.37 -14.81 -3.51
C PRO A 150 28.28 -15.94 -3.03
N GLY A 151 28.55 -16.93 -3.88
CA GLY A 151 29.34 -18.12 -3.52
C GLY A 151 28.52 -19.25 -2.86
N GLY A 152 27.20 -19.11 -2.73
CA GLY A 152 26.32 -20.17 -2.25
C GLY A 152 26.43 -20.50 -0.76
N GLN A 153 27.19 -19.71 0.00
CA GLN A 153 27.41 -19.89 1.44
C GLN A 153 27.36 -18.56 2.18
N LYS A 154 27.09 -18.61 3.49
CA LYS A 154 27.09 -17.45 4.37
C LYS A 154 27.66 -17.79 5.74
N THR A 155 28.53 -16.94 6.27
CA THR A 155 29.01 -17.05 7.65
C THR A 155 28.04 -16.32 8.57
N VAL A 156 27.51 -17.04 9.55
CA VAL A 156 26.63 -16.52 10.60
C VAL A 156 27.46 -16.29 11.85
N SER A 157 27.54 -15.02 12.27
CA SER A 157 28.28 -14.61 13.44
C SER A 157 27.37 -14.48 14.67
N LYS A 158 27.96 -14.65 15.86
CA LYS A 158 27.32 -14.50 17.17
C LYS A 158 26.68 -13.12 17.37
N THR A 159 27.23 -12.09 16.73
CA THR A 159 26.79 -10.68 16.82
C THR A 159 26.00 -10.21 15.60
N GLY A 160 25.69 -11.11 14.66
CA GLY A 160 24.85 -10.82 13.49
C GLY A 160 23.42 -10.41 13.88
N HIS A 161 22.57 -10.11 12.89
CA HIS A 161 21.19 -9.65 13.16
C HIS A 161 20.35 -10.76 13.81
N GLN A 162 19.69 -10.44 14.91
CA GLN A 162 18.90 -11.39 15.72
C GLN A 162 17.80 -10.65 16.48
N MET A 163 16.63 -10.55 15.85
CA MET A 163 15.54 -9.73 16.37
C MET A 163 14.83 -10.42 17.55
N ALA A 164 14.61 -9.71 18.64
CA ALA A 164 13.66 -10.14 19.67
C ALA A 164 12.23 -9.82 19.22
N LEU A 165 12.04 -8.61 18.65
CA LEU A 165 10.76 -8.15 18.11
C LEU A 165 10.93 -7.73 16.65
N ARG A 166 10.07 -8.25 15.77
CA ARG A 166 9.94 -7.82 14.37
C ARG A 166 8.48 -7.49 14.06
N ALA A 167 8.23 -6.26 13.58
CA ALA A 167 6.93 -5.87 13.05
C ALA A 167 7.02 -5.56 11.55
N LEU A 168 6.15 -6.18 10.76
CA LEU A 168 6.00 -5.98 9.31
C LEU A 168 4.76 -5.10 9.02
N PRO A 169 4.57 -4.66 7.76
CA PRO A 169 3.45 -3.80 7.40
C PRO A 169 2.10 -4.28 7.93
N GLY A 170 1.29 -3.32 8.37
CA GLY A 170 -0.02 -3.56 8.99
C GLY A 170 0.02 -3.79 10.51
N ALA A 171 1.20 -3.88 11.13
CA ALA A 171 1.38 -3.78 12.58
C ALA A 171 1.63 -2.31 13.00
N THR A 172 0.59 -1.48 12.88
CA THR A 172 0.74 -0.01 12.86
C THR A 172 0.85 0.64 14.23
N ARG A 173 -0.08 0.38 15.16
CA ARG A 173 -0.06 0.94 16.53
C ARG A 173 0.42 -0.12 17.52
N LEU A 174 1.68 -0.01 17.94
CA LEU A 174 2.30 -0.91 18.93
C LEU A 174 2.59 -0.14 20.22
N ILE A 175 2.10 -0.67 21.34
CA ILE A 175 2.45 -0.24 22.70
C ILE A 175 3.32 -1.32 23.34
N ALA A 176 4.43 -0.93 23.96
CA ALA A 176 5.17 -1.76 24.90
C ALA A 176 5.37 -1.01 26.22
N ARG A 177 4.99 -1.60 27.35
CA ARG A 177 5.13 -1.01 28.69
C ARG A 177 5.76 -2.01 29.64
N HIS A 178 6.80 -1.59 30.37
CA HIS A 178 7.48 -2.46 31.34
C HIS A 178 7.92 -3.78 30.70
N CYS A 179 8.55 -3.69 29.53
CA CYS A 179 9.04 -4.84 28.77
C CYS A 179 10.56 -4.82 28.68
N THR A 180 11.17 -6.01 28.65
CA THR A 180 12.57 -6.17 28.27
C THR A 180 12.65 -6.79 26.87
N PHE A 181 13.41 -6.18 25.96
CA PHE A 181 13.76 -6.76 24.67
C PHE A 181 15.27 -6.98 24.62
N ARG A 182 15.69 -8.22 24.38
CA ARG A 182 17.09 -8.62 24.54
C ARG A 182 17.57 -9.48 23.38
N ALA A 183 18.72 -9.12 22.84
CA ALA A 183 19.56 -9.99 22.01
C ALA A 183 21.03 -9.59 22.20
N LEU A 184 21.99 -10.38 21.74
CA LEU A 184 23.40 -9.98 21.78
C LEU A 184 23.82 -9.17 20.54
N GLY A 185 23.24 -9.48 19.38
CA GLY A 185 23.59 -8.91 18.08
C GLY A 185 22.66 -7.79 17.65
N GLY A 186 22.60 -7.56 16.34
CA GLY A 186 21.89 -6.40 15.81
C GLY A 186 20.38 -6.54 15.69
N ASP A 187 19.71 -5.40 15.49
CA ASP A 187 18.28 -5.31 15.14
C ASP A 187 17.28 -5.82 16.21
N THR A 188 17.65 -5.86 17.51
CA THR A 188 16.82 -6.43 18.59
C THR A 188 15.34 -6.00 18.54
N VAL A 189 15.06 -4.71 18.39
CA VAL A 189 13.73 -4.10 18.37
C VAL A 189 13.50 -3.47 17.00
N SER A 190 12.89 -4.26 16.10
CA SER A 190 12.75 -3.97 14.67
C SER A 190 11.29 -3.80 14.18
N PRO A 191 10.53 -2.80 14.68
CA PRO A 191 9.21 -2.52 14.15
C PRO A 191 9.32 -1.69 12.85
N TRP A 192 9.02 -2.30 11.70
CA TRP A 192 9.25 -1.72 10.38
C TRP A 192 7.95 -1.58 9.58
N ASP A 193 7.38 -0.37 9.60
CA ASP A 193 6.34 0.09 8.69
C ASP A 193 6.56 1.59 8.42
N THR A 194 7.23 1.89 7.31
CA THR A 194 7.58 3.27 6.94
C THR A 194 6.36 4.14 6.61
N GLU A 195 5.20 3.54 6.34
CA GLU A 195 4.02 4.25 5.88
C GLU A 195 3.05 4.56 7.02
N ALA A 196 2.87 3.63 7.95
CA ALA A 196 1.83 3.71 8.98
C ALA A 196 2.30 3.34 10.40
N GLY A 197 3.57 2.99 10.58
CA GLY A 197 4.12 2.59 11.89
C GLY A 197 4.11 3.71 12.92
N ALA A 198 3.49 3.47 14.07
CA ALA A 198 3.44 4.34 15.24
C ALA A 198 3.68 3.51 16.50
N TYR A 199 4.88 3.66 17.09
CA TYR A 199 5.36 2.77 18.13
C TYR A 199 5.63 3.53 19.43
N TYR A 200 5.00 3.11 20.51
CA TYR A 200 5.14 3.70 21.83
C TYR A 200 5.78 2.72 22.80
N PHE A 201 6.93 3.10 23.34
CA PHE A 201 7.67 2.33 24.34
C PHE A 201 7.73 3.13 25.63
N LYS A 202 7.37 2.51 26.75
CA LYS A 202 7.42 3.15 28.06
C LYS A 202 8.03 2.23 29.10
N ASP A 203 8.99 2.73 29.86
CA ASP A 203 9.60 2.00 30.97
C ASP A 203 10.17 0.64 30.52
N CYS A 204 10.69 0.57 29.27
CA CYS A 204 11.26 -0.65 28.69
C CYS A 204 12.79 -0.71 28.83
N THR A 205 13.35 -1.91 28.96
CA THR A 205 14.78 -2.16 28.72
C THR A 205 14.97 -2.74 27.32
N MET A 206 15.91 -2.19 26.54
CA MET A 206 16.27 -2.69 25.21
C MET A 206 17.78 -2.89 25.16
N GLU A 207 18.22 -4.08 24.76
CA GLU A 207 19.64 -4.39 24.68
C GLU A 207 20.02 -5.17 23.42
N GLY A 208 21.22 -4.90 22.91
CA GLY A 208 21.72 -5.50 21.67
C GLY A 208 23.07 -4.95 21.25
N GLY A 209 23.58 -5.47 20.15
CA GLY A 209 24.90 -5.13 19.62
C GLY A 209 24.86 -3.88 18.75
N VAL A 210 24.20 -3.95 17.59
CA VAL A 210 24.22 -2.87 16.58
C VAL A 210 22.82 -2.54 16.09
N ASP A 211 22.51 -1.25 15.97
CA ASP A 211 21.20 -0.75 15.50
C ASP A 211 20.03 -1.44 16.25
N PHE A 212 20.22 -1.78 17.53
CA PHE A 212 19.32 -2.69 18.24
C PHE A 212 17.96 -2.06 18.56
N TYR A 213 17.87 -0.74 18.54
CA TYR A 213 16.61 -0.02 18.43
C TYR A 213 16.52 0.60 17.04
N CYS A 214 15.70 0.04 16.17
CA CYS A 214 15.64 0.42 14.75
C CYS A 214 14.20 0.55 14.21
N PRO A 215 13.37 1.45 14.76
CA PRO A 215 12.03 1.70 14.24
C PRO A 215 12.04 2.35 12.86
N ARG A 216 11.01 2.03 12.06
CA ARG A 216 10.70 2.75 10.80
C ARG A 216 9.30 3.36 10.86
N GLY A 217 9.15 4.62 10.44
CA GLY A 217 7.90 5.39 10.62
C GLY A 217 7.99 6.36 11.80
N TRP A 218 7.09 6.28 12.77
CA TRP A 218 7.10 7.13 13.95
C TRP A 218 7.29 6.32 15.23
N ALA A 219 8.16 6.78 16.13
CA ALA A 219 8.38 6.12 17.40
C ALA A 219 8.58 7.11 18.56
N TYR A 220 8.06 6.76 19.73
CA TYR A 220 8.24 7.50 20.96
C TYR A 220 8.65 6.53 22.07
N ALA A 221 9.83 6.73 22.64
CA ALA A 221 10.35 5.98 23.77
C ALA A 221 10.47 6.90 24.99
N GLU A 222 9.88 6.50 26.11
CA GLU A 222 9.84 7.28 27.35
C GLU A 222 10.33 6.43 28.52
N ASN A 223 11.25 6.98 29.31
CA ASN A 223 11.82 6.30 30.48
C ASN A 223 12.45 4.94 30.13
N CYS A 224 12.96 4.79 28.91
CA CYS A 224 13.56 3.53 28.47
C CYS A 224 15.06 3.47 28.82
N ARG A 225 15.56 2.24 29.01
CA ARG A 225 16.99 1.95 29.19
C ARG A 225 17.53 1.20 27.99
N PHE A 226 18.57 1.74 27.38
CA PHE A 226 19.29 1.19 26.25
C PHE A 226 20.65 0.65 26.71
N ILE A 227 20.93 -0.63 26.44
CA ILE A 227 22.17 -1.31 26.85
C ILE A 227 22.87 -1.87 25.60
N CYS A 228 24.01 -1.28 25.23
CA CYS A 228 24.76 -1.69 24.05
C CYS A 228 25.81 -2.75 24.39
N HIS A 229 25.76 -3.89 23.70
CA HIS A 229 26.73 -5.00 23.81
C HIS A 229 27.70 -4.97 22.62
N SER A 230 28.17 -3.78 22.24
CA SER A 230 29.20 -3.59 21.22
C SER A 230 29.77 -2.17 21.22
N ARG A 231 30.77 -1.93 20.37
CA ARG A 231 31.31 -0.59 20.05
C ARG A 231 30.59 0.12 18.89
N GLU A 232 29.54 -0.49 18.36
CA GLU A 232 28.74 0.04 17.26
C GLU A 232 27.63 0.97 17.77
N ALA A 233 26.84 1.48 16.81
CA ALA A 233 25.70 2.35 17.09
C ALA A 233 24.58 1.59 17.81
N ALA A 234 24.07 2.14 18.91
CA ALA A 234 22.94 1.58 19.64
C ALA A 234 21.59 1.81 18.95
N ILE A 235 21.32 3.05 18.51
CA ILE A 235 20.03 3.43 17.91
C ILE A 235 20.12 3.75 16.42
N TRP A 236 19.06 3.41 15.71
CA TRP A 236 18.90 3.65 14.29
C TRP A 236 17.46 4.06 13.98
N HIS A 237 17.24 4.74 12.85
CA HIS A 237 15.89 5.12 12.42
C HIS A 237 15.76 5.21 10.89
N ASP A 238 14.62 4.77 10.37
CA ASP A 238 14.17 5.03 9.01
C ASP A 238 12.94 5.94 8.99
N GLY A 239 13.15 7.18 8.58
CA GLY A 239 12.11 8.17 8.32
C GLY A 239 11.83 8.36 6.84
N SER A 240 12.30 7.52 5.92
CA SER A 240 12.17 7.79 4.47
C SER A 240 10.74 7.77 3.93
N GLY A 241 9.78 7.22 4.68
CA GLY A 241 8.38 7.17 4.26
C GLY A 241 7.64 8.51 4.36
N SER A 242 8.10 9.45 5.18
CA SER A 242 7.49 10.78 5.31
C SER A 242 8.48 11.75 5.93
N ARG A 243 8.45 13.03 5.52
CA ARG A 243 9.27 14.06 6.15
C ARG A 243 8.97 14.19 7.64
N ASP A 244 7.72 13.96 8.05
CA ASP A 244 7.28 14.03 9.44
C ASP A 244 7.69 12.79 10.27
N SER A 245 8.13 11.69 9.63
CA SER A 245 8.59 10.47 10.31
C SER A 245 9.78 10.77 11.21
N LYS A 246 9.62 10.45 12.50
CA LYS A 246 10.56 10.82 13.56
C LYS A 246 10.56 9.82 14.71
N THR A 247 11.70 9.71 15.35
CA THR A 247 11.84 9.04 16.65
C THR A 247 12.15 10.05 17.75
N VAL A 248 11.43 9.95 18.86
CA VAL A 248 11.61 10.79 20.05
C VAL A 248 11.94 9.91 21.24
N LEU A 249 13.06 10.17 21.90
CA LEU A 249 13.52 9.48 23.09
C LEU A 249 13.52 10.49 24.24
N ARG A 250 12.69 10.25 25.25
CA ARG A 250 12.48 11.15 26.38
C ARG A 250 12.84 10.49 27.69
N ASN A 251 13.68 11.15 28.48
CA ASN A 251 14.11 10.65 29.79
C ASN A 251 14.71 9.22 29.70
N CYS A 252 15.42 8.94 28.61
CA CYS A 252 16.02 7.63 28.35
C CYS A 252 17.47 7.57 28.86
N THR A 253 17.90 6.38 29.26
CA THR A 253 19.26 6.14 29.75
C THR A 253 20.03 5.23 28.80
N PHE A 254 21.29 5.54 28.55
CA PHE A 254 22.19 4.79 27.67
C PHE A 254 23.41 4.31 28.43
N SER A 255 23.67 3.01 28.31
CA SER A 255 24.82 2.32 28.89
C SER A 255 25.28 1.22 27.93
N GLY A 256 26.43 0.62 28.20
CA GLY A 256 26.94 -0.48 27.38
C GLY A 256 28.42 -0.71 27.56
N ASP A 257 28.97 -1.52 26.67
CA ASP A 257 30.40 -1.83 26.57
C ASP A 257 31.25 -0.57 26.32
N ASP A 258 32.52 -0.63 26.73
CA ASP A 258 33.44 0.50 26.59
C ASP A 258 33.58 0.95 25.13
N GLY A 259 33.24 2.22 24.88
CA GLY A 259 33.29 2.84 23.57
C GLY A 259 32.06 2.60 22.70
N PHE A 260 30.91 2.20 23.26
CA PHE A 260 29.66 2.15 22.50
C PHE A 260 29.29 3.53 21.91
N LYS A 261 28.68 3.53 20.72
CA LYS A 261 28.25 4.75 20.01
C LYS A 261 26.75 4.95 20.17
N LEU A 262 26.30 6.20 20.22
CA LEU A 262 24.89 6.51 20.43
C LEU A 262 24.01 5.96 19.31
N GLY A 263 24.25 6.36 18.07
CA GLY A 263 23.39 5.95 16.98
C GLY A 263 23.94 6.27 15.60
N ARG A 264 23.23 5.80 14.57
CA ARG A 264 23.51 6.13 13.17
C ARG A 264 22.25 6.09 12.33
N PHE A 265 22.34 6.60 11.10
CA PHE A 265 21.28 6.45 10.10
C PHE A 265 21.87 6.21 8.71
N HIS A 266 21.19 5.39 7.92
CA HIS A 266 21.55 5.10 6.53
C HIS A 266 20.62 5.83 5.54
N ARG A 267 19.40 6.17 5.98
CA ARG A 267 18.29 6.71 5.19
C ARG A 267 17.91 8.08 5.71
N GLU A 268 16.87 8.70 5.14
CA GLU A 268 16.26 9.88 5.77
C GLU A 268 15.86 9.52 7.21
N ALA A 269 16.20 10.37 8.16
CA ALA A 269 15.87 10.13 9.56
C ALA A 269 15.62 11.46 10.27
N GLN A 270 14.86 11.41 11.36
CA GLN A 270 14.69 12.52 12.28
C GLN A 270 14.69 12.00 13.72
N PHE A 271 15.60 12.52 14.55
CA PHE A 271 15.79 12.13 15.93
C PHE A 271 15.58 13.32 16.87
N TYR A 272 14.88 13.10 17.97
CA TYR A 272 14.83 14.02 19.10
C TYR A 272 15.20 13.27 20.37
N LEU A 273 16.22 13.71 21.07
CA LEU A 273 16.62 13.19 22.38
C LEU A 273 16.42 14.31 23.41
N VAL A 274 15.65 14.02 24.45
CA VAL A 274 15.24 15.00 25.47
C VAL A 274 15.40 14.40 26.85
N ASP A 275 16.08 15.11 27.74
CA ASP A 275 16.33 14.65 29.12
C ASP A 275 17.08 13.30 29.18
N CYS A 276 17.84 12.96 28.13
CA CYS A 276 18.56 11.69 28.05
C CYS A 276 19.86 11.71 28.85
N THR A 277 20.23 10.56 29.42
CA THR A 277 21.52 10.40 30.12
C THR A 277 22.38 9.31 29.50
N PHE A 278 23.69 9.55 29.44
CA PHE A 278 24.67 8.65 28.83
C PHE A 278 25.78 8.25 29.80
N ALA A 279 26.20 6.99 29.76
CA ALA A 279 27.27 6.46 30.61
C ALA A 279 28.64 7.09 30.33
N ARG A 280 29.53 7.06 31.34
CA ARG A 280 30.87 7.65 31.26
C ARG A 280 31.74 7.05 30.15
N ASN A 281 31.56 5.77 29.86
CA ASN A 281 32.36 5.03 28.89
C ASN A 281 31.84 5.14 27.44
N MET A 282 30.80 5.94 27.18
CA MET A 282 30.28 6.17 25.84
C MET A 282 31.31 6.91 24.96
N ALA A 283 31.47 6.48 23.72
CA ALA A 283 32.34 7.15 22.75
C ALA A 283 31.86 8.57 22.41
N ASP A 284 32.81 9.45 22.06
CA ASP A 284 32.52 10.75 21.46
C ASP A 284 32.07 10.58 20.00
N ALA A 285 30.83 10.11 19.83
CA ALA A 285 30.22 9.83 18.55
C ALA A 285 28.74 10.23 18.58
N ASP A 286 28.45 11.40 18.01
CA ASP A 286 27.11 11.89 17.68
C ASP A 286 26.34 10.88 16.82
N ILE A 287 25.03 11.04 16.65
CA ILE A 287 24.25 10.25 15.69
C ILE A 287 24.70 10.62 14.27
N TYR A 288 25.44 9.71 13.64
CA TYR A 288 26.13 9.97 12.38
C TYR A 288 25.46 9.29 11.18
N HIS A 289 25.72 9.83 9.99
CA HIS A 289 25.35 9.17 8.74
C HIS A 289 26.34 8.04 8.44
N ALA A 290 25.83 6.84 8.23
CA ALA A 290 26.65 5.69 7.85
C ALA A 290 26.91 5.67 6.34
N ALA A 291 28.20 5.53 5.96
CA ALA A 291 28.64 5.60 4.56
C ALA A 291 28.11 4.47 3.67
N SER A 292 27.70 3.34 4.26
CA SER A 292 27.14 2.17 3.57
C SER A 292 25.67 2.33 3.13
N GLY A 293 25.09 3.53 3.24
CA GLY A 293 23.69 3.81 2.95
C GLY A 293 23.38 4.25 1.51
N PRO A 294 22.09 4.30 1.10
CA PRO A 294 21.67 4.91 -0.16
C PRO A 294 22.16 6.36 -0.28
N GLY A 295 22.24 6.89 -1.52
CA GLY A 295 22.87 8.17 -1.90
C GLY A 295 22.40 9.46 -1.19
N PRO A 296 22.60 10.65 -1.80
CA PRO A 296 22.44 11.93 -1.12
C PRO A 296 21.05 12.12 -0.53
N LYS A 297 21.00 12.72 0.68
CA LYS A 297 19.78 12.89 1.48
C LYS A 297 19.01 14.15 1.07
N GLN A 298 17.69 14.03 0.98
CA GLN A 298 16.79 15.11 0.57
C GLN A 298 16.58 16.14 1.67
N TRP A 299 16.61 15.74 2.93
CA TRP A 299 16.15 16.56 4.05
C TRP A 299 17.25 16.99 5.02
N GLY A 300 18.51 16.69 4.69
CA GLY A 300 19.67 17.02 5.50
C GLY A 300 19.71 16.29 6.85
N ARG A 301 20.65 16.70 7.71
CA ARG A 301 20.79 16.16 9.07
C ARG A 301 19.68 16.71 9.97
N ARG A 302 18.90 15.83 10.60
CA ARG A 302 17.78 16.21 11.49
C ARG A 302 17.87 15.45 12.81
N VAL A 303 18.91 15.75 13.58
CA VAL A 303 19.17 15.14 14.89
C VAL A 303 19.23 16.24 15.91
N TYR A 304 18.34 16.17 16.90
CA TYR A 304 18.16 17.22 17.88
C TYR A 304 18.26 16.73 19.32
N TYR A 305 18.86 17.57 20.16
CA TYR A 305 19.12 17.34 21.57
C TYR A 305 18.52 18.46 22.40
N ALA A 306 18.02 18.11 23.58
CA ALA A 306 17.68 19.04 24.64
C ALA A 306 17.94 18.42 26.01
N ASN A 307 18.65 19.14 26.88
CA ASN A 307 18.91 18.75 28.27
C ASN A 307 19.49 17.33 28.39
N CYS A 308 20.43 17.00 27.50
CA CYS A 308 21.04 15.67 27.43
C CYS A 308 22.41 15.67 28.10
N HIS A 309 22.68 14.71 28.97
CA HIS A 309 23.87 14.73 29.83
C HIS A 309 24.63 13.40 29.86
N ARG A 310 25.96 13.47 29.80
CA ARG A 310 26.85 12.33 29.98
C ARG A 310 27.51 12.36 31.34
N GLN A 311 27.58 11.21 32.00
CA GLN A 311 28.32 11.06 33.24
C GLN A 311 29.80 11.38 33.03
N GLY A 312 30.33 12.34 33.80
CA GLY A 312 31.72 12.77 33.66
C GLY A 312 31.96 13.83 32.59
N GLY A 313 30.92 14.54 32.14
CA GLY A 313 31.01 15.75 31.31
C GLY A 313 30.49 15.55 29.90
N ASP A 314 29.76 16.55 29.40
CA ASP A 314 29.10 16.49 28.09
C ASP A 314 30.07 16.67 26.93
N TYR A 315 29.88 15.90 25.85
CA TYR A 315 30.48 16.20 24.56
C TYR A 315 29.83 17.44 23.92
N ALA A 316 30.56 18.11 23.03
CA ALA A 316 30.10 19.37 22.42
C ALA A 316 28.76 19.23 21.66
N TRP A 317 28.48 18.05 21.12
CA TRP A 317 27.27 17.77 20.35
C TRP A 317 26.04 17.44 21.20
N HIS A 318 26.18 17.26 22.53
CA HIS A 318 25.01 17.19 23.44
C HIS A 318 24.31 18.53 23.62
N ARG A 319 24.93 19.63 23.20
CA ARG A 319 24.37 20.97 23.32
C ARG A 319 22.96 21.05 22.70
N ASP A 320 22.06 21.68 23.46
CA ASP A 320 20.71 21.98 23.01
C ASP A 320 20.69 22.64 21.63
N ASN A 321 19.91 22.05 20.73
CA ASN A 321 19.81 22.53 19.35
C ASN A 321 18.39 22.47 18.80
N LEU A 322 17.35 22.27 19.64
CA LEU A 322 15.94 22.25 19.20
C LEU A 322 15.53 23.52 18.44
N ALA A 323 16.17 24.66 18.71
CA ALA A 323 15.93 25.90 17.97
C ALA A 323 16.30 25.80 16.47
N THR A 324 17.13 24.82 16.09
CA THR A 324 17.49 24.53 14.69
C THR A 324 16.51 23.57 14.01
N ALA A 325 15.63 22.94 14.78
CA ALA A 325 14.59 22.08 14.22
C ALA A 325 13.50 22.91 13.54
N GLU A 326 12.90 22.32 12.51
CA GLU A 326 11.73 22.91 11.84
C GLU A 326 10.61 23.17 12.86
N GLY A 327 10.10 24.40 12.89
CA GLY A 327 9.09 24.84 13.86
C GLY A 327 9.63 25.12 15.28
N ALA A 328 10.92 24.92 15.54
CA ALA A 328 11.59 25.17 16.82
C ALA A 328 10.77 24.68 18.04
N PRO A 329 10.37 23.39 18.10
CA PRO A 329 9.55 22.86 19.17
C PRO A 329 10.26 22.98 20.52
N LYS A 330 9.50 23.23 21.58
CA LYS A 330 10.05 23.24 22.94
C LYS A 330 10.07 21.82 23.50
N PRO A 331 10.96 21.50 24.47
CA PRO A 331 11.01 20.16 25.09
C PRO A 331 9.66 19.64 25.60
N LYS A 332 8.80 20.53 26.10
CA LYS A 332 7.45 20.18 26.57
C LYS A 332 6.48 19.78 25.45
N ASP A 333 6.73 20.21 24.21
CA ASP A 333 5.85 19.96 23.06
C ASP A 333 6.11 18.58 22.46
N LEU A 334 7.32 18.03 22.65
CA LEU A 334 7.77 16.71 22.20
C LEU A 334 7.11 15.57 23.00
N THR A 335 5.79 15.44 22.82
CA THR A 335 4.94 14.40 23.41
C THR A 335 4.74 13.24 22.45
N ALA A 336 4.21 12.11 22.93
CA ALA A 336 3.81 11.00 22.06
C ALA A 336 2.78 11.45 21.00
N ALA A 337 1.79 12.26 21.39
CA ALA A 337 0.79 12.79 20.46
C ALA A 337 1.41 13.67 19.36
N TRP A 338 2.34 14.56 19.73
CA TRP A 338 3.08 15.38 18.75
C TRP A 338 3.94 14.52 17.82
N THR A 339 4.59 13.52 18.38
CA THR A 339 5.44 12.59 17.63
C THR A 339 4.66 11.91 16.54
N PHE A 340 3.45 11.45 16.85
CA PHE A 340 2.54 10.81 15.90
C PHE A 340 1.68 11.81 15.08
N GLY A 341 2.03 13.10 15.07
CA GLY A 341 1.31 14.13 14.31
C GLY A 341 -0.18 14.24 14.69
N GLY A 342 -0.50 14.00 15.95
CA GLY A 342 -1.87 13.91 16.47
C GLY A 342 -2.59 12.60 16.11
N ARG A 343 -2.11 11.80 15.15
CA ARG A 343 -2.82 10.61 14.64
C ARG A 343 -3.08 9.53 15.71
N TRP A 344 -2.40 9.61 16.84
CA TRP A 344 -2.56 8.67 17.95
C TRP A 344 -2.00 9.26 19.25
N ASN A 345 -2.68 9.06 20.37
CA ASN A 345 -2.15 9.28 21.71
C ASN A 345 -2.22 7.97 22.52
N PRO A 346 -1.08 7.32 22.80
CA PRO A 346 -1.03 6.05 23.52
C PRO A 346 -1.36 6.17 25.02
N LEU A 347 -1.37 7.38 25.60
CA LEU A 347 -1.61 7.59 27.03
C LEU A 347 -3.11 7.68 27.37
N THR A 348 -3.91 8.20 26.45
CA THR A 348 -5.36 8.35 26.63
C THR A 348 -6.16 7.37 25.77
N GLY A 349 -5.49 6.65 24.87
CA GLY A 349 -6.13 5.91 23.78
C GLY A 349 -6.82 6.81 22.75
N ALA A 350 -6.74 8.14 22.91
CA ALA A 350 -7.38 9.09 22.03
C ALA A 350 -6.55 9.23 20.75
N VAL A 351 -7.17 8.93 19.61
CA VAL A 351 -6.74 9.46 18.32
C VAL A 351 -7.05 10.95 18.32
N ALA A 352 -6.21 11.85 17.78
CA ALA A 352 -6.57 13.28 17.76
C ALA A 352 -7.97 13.46 17.19
N ALA A 353 -8.81 14.12 17.96
CA ALA A 353 -10.01 14.75 17.47
C ALA A 353 -9.58 15.91 16.58
N THR A 354 -9.43 15.67 15.29
CA THR A 354 -9.73 16.70 14.31
C THR A 354 -11.22 16.62 14.00
N ALA A 355 -11.89 17.73 14.32
CA ALA A 355 -13.31 18.07 14.19
C ALA A 355 -14.23 17.46 15.26
N SER A 356 -14.99 18.36 15.92
CA SER A 356 -16.31 18.19 16.55
C SER A 356 -16.90 16.79 16.43
N ALA A 357 -17.43 16.23 17.53
CA ALA A 357 -18.25 15.02 17.56
C ALA A 357 -18.92 14.74 16.21
N VAL A 358 -18.24 13.97 15.37
CA VAL A 358 -18.80 13.54 14.10
C VAL A 358 -19.75 12.42 14.53
N PRO A 359 -21.04 12.47 14.17
CA PRO A 359 -21.90 11.30 14.26
C PRO A 359 -21.13 10.12 13.66
N ALA A 360 -21.31 8.90 14.19
CA ALA A 360 -20.68 7.69 13.62
C ALA A 360 -20.61 7.82 12.10
N ALA A 361 -19.40 7.96 11.55
CA ALA A 361 -19.23 8.41 10.16
C ALA A 361 -20.14 7.57 9.28
N GLN A 362 -21.05 8.24 8.56
CA GLN A 362 -22.10 7.56 7.83
C GLN A 362 -21.45 6.52 6.92
N LEU A 363 -21.74 5.24 7.12
CA LEU A 363 -21.11 4.20 6.33
C LEU A 363 -21.72 4.21 4.93
N ASP A 364 -20.88 4.29 3.91
CA ASP A 364 -21.30 4.02 2.54
C ASP A 364 -21.08 2.54 2.26
N THR A 365 -22.17 1.79 2.13
CA THR A 365 -22.09 0.32 1.99
C THR A 365 -21.33 -0.13 0.74
N THR A 366 -21.26 0.70 -0.30
CA THR A 366 -20.48 0.40 -1.51
C THR A 366 -19.02 0.71 -1.29
N ALA A 367 -18.70 1.84 -0.65
CA ALA A 367 -17.33 2.20 -0.28
C ALA A 367 -16.70 1.15 0.64
N GLU A 368 -17.45 0.62 1.61
CA GLU A 368 -17.02 -0.49 2.47
C GLU A 368 -16.65 -1.73 1.66
N LYS A 369 -17.44 -2.08 0.64
CA LYS A 369 -17.10 -3.20 -0.26
C LYS A 369 -15.85 -2.87 -1.06
N MET A 370 -15.74 -1.66 -1.63
CA MET A 370 -14.54 -1.26 -2.37
C MET A 370 -13.28 -1.40 -1.51
N LEU A 371 -13.28 -0.96 -0.25
CA LEU A 371 -12.14 -1.20 0.66
C LEU A 371 -11.84 -2.69 0.86
N LEU A 372 -12.86 -3.55 0.94
CA LEU A 372 -12.67 -5.00 1.04
C LEU A 372 -12.05 -5.60 -0.23
N TYR A 373 -12.44 -5.14 -1.42
CA TYR A 373 -11.89 -5.63 -2.69
C TYR A 373 -10.48 -5.10 -3.02
N GLN A 374 -10.05 -3.98 -2.40
CA GLN A 374 -8.73 -3.39 -2.65
C GLN A 374 -7.62 -4.39 -2.33
N ARG A 375 -6.68 -4.62 -3.25
CA ARG A 375 -5.50 -5.48 -3.01
C ARG A 375 -4.45 -4.73 -2.17
N ALA A 376 -3.54 -5.46 -1.55
CA ALA A 376 -2.44 -4.91 -0.76
C ALA A 376 -1.52 -4.01 -1.60
N VAL A 377 -1.42 -4.26 -2.91
CA VAL A 377 -0.68 -3.40 -3.85
C VAL A 377 -1.37 -2.05 -4.10
N GLY A 378 -2.62 -1.87 -3.65
CA GLY A 378 -3.39 -0.63 -3.70
C GLY A 378 -4.45 -0.57 -4.80
N GLY A 379 -4.33 -1.38 -5.86
CA GLY A 379 -5.30 -1.45 -6.95
C GLY A 379 -6.47 -2.40 -6.69
N TRP A 380 -7.39 -2.48 -7.66
CA TRP A 380 -8.56 -3.35 -7.61
C TRP A 380 -8.59 -4.33 -8.78
N PRO A 381 -9.08 -5.56 -8.55
CA PRO A 381 -9.42 -6.45 -9.65
C PRO A 381 -10.70 -5.97 -10.35
N LYS A 382 -10.90 -6.38 -11.60
CA LYS A 382 -12.18 -6.19 -12.32
C LYS A 382 -13.20 -7.32 -12.07
N ALA A 383 -12.70 -8.48 -11.70
CA ALA A 383 -13.44 -9.73 -11.53
C ALA A 383 -12.74 -10.62 -10.50
N LEU A 384 -13.49 -11.52 -9.86
CA LEU A 384 -12.93 -12.63 -9.09
C LEU A 384 -13.08 -13.90 -9.95
N GLY A 385 -11.95 -14.38 -10.49
CA GLY A 385 -12.00 -15.38 -11.57
C GLY A 385 -12.73 -14.79 -12.79
N GLU A 386 -13.78 -15.47 -13.24
CA GLU A 386 -14.59 -15.02 -14.38
C GLU A 386 -15.80 -14.15 -13.98
N VAL A 387 -16.03 -13.96 -12.67
CA VAL A 387 -17.21 -13.24 -12.17
C VAL A 387 -16.88 -11.77 -11.97
N LYS A 388 -17.49 -10.90 -12.77
CA LYS A 388 -17.36 -9.44 -12.64
C LYS A 388 -17.79 -8.96 -11.25
N ILE A 389 -17.06 -7.99 -10.71
CA ILE A 389 -17.37 -7.43 -9.41
C ILE A 389 -18.69 -6.66 -9.47
N ASN A 390 -19.62 -7.02 -8.61
CA ASN A 390 -20.89 -6.34 -8.44
C ASN A 390 -20.96 -5.73 -7.04
N TYR A 391 -20.67 -4.43 -6.93
CA TYR A 391 -20.75 -3.72 -5.66
C TYR A 391 -22.17 -3.54 -5.14
N ALA A 392 -23.23 -3.79 -5.93
CA ALA A 392 -24.60 -3.79 -5.41
C ALA A 392 -24.92 -5.09 -4.64
N ALA A 393 -24.26 -6.20 -4.99
CA ALA A 393 -24.51 -7.50 -4.35
C ALA A 393 -24.16 -7.48 -2.86
N ARG A 394 -24.92 -8.25 -2.06
CA ARG A 394 -24.62 -8.46 -0.64
C ARG A 394 -23.49 -9.49 -0.52
N LEU A 395 -22.47 -9.16 0.28
CA LEU A 395 -21.39 -10.10 0.58
C LEU A 395 -21.76 -10.96 1.79
N SER A 396 -21.71 -12.28 1.62
CA SER A 396 -21.80 -13.23 2.73
C SER A 396 -20.57 -13.13 3.64
N LYS A 397 -20.66 -13.69 4.85
CA LYS A 397 -19.52 -13.73 5.79
C LYS A 397 -18.31 -14.46 5.18
N GLY A 398 -18.55 -15.58 4.49
CA GLY A 398 -17.50 -16.33 3.80
C GLY A 398 -16.87 -15.56 2.64
N ALA A 399 -17.68 -14.85 1.83
CA ALA A 399 -17.17 -14.02 0.74
C ALA A 399 -16.27 -12.89 1.26
N ARG A 400 -16.64 -12.26 2.39
CA ARG A 400 -15.80 -11.25 3.04
C ARG A 400 -14.46 -11.83 3.52
N ALA A 401 -14.46 -13.01 4.11
CA ALA A 401 -13.23 -13.68 4.54
C ALA A 401 -12.31 -13.98 3.35
N GLY A 402 -12.84 -14.56 2.26
CA GLY A 402 -12.05 -14.81 1.06
C GLY A 402 -11.48 -13.55 0.40
N LEU A 403 -12.16 -12.40 0.51
CA LEU A 403 -11.62 -11.11 0.07
C LEU A 403 -10.45 -10.62 0.92
N LEU A 404 -10.47 -10.89 2.22
CA LEU A 404 -9.36 -10.58 3.12
C LEU A 404 -8.16 -11.51 2.88
N ASP A 405 -8.40 -12.78 2.59
CA ASP A 405 -7.34 -13.75 2.30
C ASP A 405 -6.69 -13.50 0.93
N SER A 406 -7.45 -12.93 -0.02
CA SER A 406 -6.98 -12.61 -1.37
C SER A 406 -6.28 -11.25 -1.50
N LYS A 407 -5.98 -10.56 -0.38
CA LYS A 407 -5.36 -9.22 -0.42
C LYS A 407 -4.05 -9.18 -1.20
N ASN A 408 -3.27 -10.27 -1.18
CA ASN A 408 -1.98 -10.35 -1.87
C ASN A 408 -2.05 -10.93 -3.29
N GLN A 409 -3.26 -11.09 -3.87
CA GLN A 409 -3.37 -11.50 -5.26
C GLN A 409 -2.90 -10.40 -6.22
N ASN A 410 -2.32 -10.83 -7.34
CA ASN A 410 -1.69 -9.95 -8.34
C ASN A 410 -2.65 -9.54 -9.46
N ASP A 411 -3.96 -9.67 -9.24
CA ASP A 411 -5.03 -9.49 -10.23
C ASP A 411 -5.57 -8.04 -10.32
N ALA A 412 -4.92 -7.09 -9.66
CA ALA A 412 -5.25 -5.68 -9.75
C ALA A 412 -4.98 -5.13 -11.18
N THR A 413 -5.88 -4.28 -11.65
CA THR A 413 -5.88 -3.81 -13.04
C THR A 413 -6.52 -2.43 -13.18
N ILE A 414 -6.24 -1.79 -14.31
CA ILE A 414 -6.92 -0.58 -14.80
C ILE A 414 -7.91 -0.87 -15.94
N ASP A 415 -8.07 -2.14 -16.31
CA ASP A 415 -9.02 -2.59 -17.33
C ASP A 415 -10.47 -2.49 -16.84
N ASN A 416 -11.40 -2.18 -17.75
CA ASN A 416 -12.85 -2.06 -17.47
C ASN A 416 -13.17 -1.13 -16.26
N ASP A 417 -12.51 0.03 -16.23
CA ASP A 417 -12.60 1.06 -15.19
C ASP A 417 -12.11 0.64 -13.80
N ALA A 418 -11.59 -0.57 -13.63
CA ALA A 418 -11.08 -1.01 -12.35
C ALA A 418 -9.98 -0.06 -11.84
N THR A 419 -9.88 0.04 -10.53
CA THR A 419 -9.04 0.99 -9.81
C THR A 419 -9.50 2.45 -9.93
N THR A 420 -9.68 2.99 -11.14
CA THR A 420 -10.07 4.40 -11.33
C THR A 420 -11.50 4.69 -10.86
N ARG A 421 -12.45 3.78 -11.13
CA ARG A 421 -13.82 3.83 -10.61
C ARG A 421 -13.85 3.86 -9.09
N GLU A 422 -13.10 2.97 -8.45
CA GLU A 422 -13.05 2.83 -7.01
C GLU A 422 -12.42 4.06 -6.35
N ILE A 423 -11.32 4.59 -6.88
CA ILE A 423 -10.73 5.85 -6.38
C ILE A 423 -11.74 6.98 -6.45
N HIS A 424 -12.42 7.16 -7.60
CA HIS A 424 -13.42 8.21 -7.77
C HIS A 424 -14.58 8.08 -6.78
N TYR A 425 -15.09 6.86 -6.60
CA TYR A 425 -16.20 6.59 -5.70
C TYR A 425 -15.80 6.78 -4.24
N LEU A 426 -14.62 6.32 -3.84
CA LEU A 426 -14.14 6.47 -2.47
C LEU A 426 -13.92 7.95 -2.11
N LEU A 427 -13.40 8.78 -3.03
CA LEU A 427 -13.33 10.23 -2.79
C LEU A 427 -14.72 10.88 -2.72
N LYS A 428 -15.68 10.41 -3.53
CA LYS A 428 -17.08 10.84 -3.44
C LYS A 428 -17.67 10.50 -2.07
N ALA A 429 -17.53 9.25 -1.64
CA ALA A 429 -18.03 8.75 -0.38
C ALA A 429 -17.35 9.49 0.79
N PHE A 430 -16.05 9.78 0.68
CA PHE A 430 -15.34 10.60 1.67
C PHE A 430 -15.96 11.99 1.82
N LEU A 431 -16.25 12.67 0.71
CA LEU A 431 -16.89 14.00 0.76
C LEU A 431 -18.30 13.97 1.37
N GLN A 432 -19.01 12.85 1.28
CA GLN A 432 -20.36 12.71 1.81
C GLN A 432 -20.39 12.27 3.28
N THR A 433 -19.44 11.43 3.67
CA THR A 433 -19.46 10.74 4.97
C THR A 433 -18.39 11.23 5.93
N HIS A 434 -17.40 11.96 5.41
CA HIS A 434 -16.17 12.35 6.09
C HIS A 434 -15.38 11.17 6.67
N ASN A 435 -15.61 9.94 6.19
CA ASN A 435 -14.91 8.76 6.68
C ASN A 435 -13.47 8.69 6.12
N PRO A 436 -12.42 8.88 6.95
CA PRO A 436 -11.03 8.96 6.49
C PRO A 436 -10.54 7.66 5.84
N ALA A 437 -11.16 6.51 6.12
CA ALA A 437 -10.81 5.24 5.48
C ALA A 437 -11.06 5.27 3.96
N TYR A 438 -12.09 5.98 3.50
CA TYR A 438 -12.37 6.10 2.06
C TYR A 438 -11.33 6.96 1.36
N ARG A 439 -10.93 8.08 1.98
CA ARG A 439 -9.83 8.92 1.48
C ARG A 439 -8.53 8.11 1.41
N LYS A 440 -8.18 7.38 2.47
CA LYS A 440 -6.98 6.55 2.51
C LYS A 440 -7.00 5.43 1.46
N GLY A 441 -8.15 4.77 1.27
CA GLY A 441 -8.32 3.77 0.21
C GLY A 441 -8.10 4.37 -1.18
N ALA A 442 -8.66 5.55 -1.44
CA ALA A 442 -8.44 6.28 -2.70
C ALA A 442 -6.97 6.67 -2.90
N GLU A 443 -6.30 7.18 -1.86
CA GLU A 443 -4.87 7.53 -1.89
C GLU A 443 -3.99 6.30 -2.18
N ASN A 444 -4.30 5.14 -1.59
CA ASN A 444 -3.61 3.88 -1.90
C ASN A 444 -3.79 3.47 -3.38
N GLY A 445 -4.98 3.70 -3.94
CA GLY A 445 -5.24 3.52 -5.37
C GLY A 445 -4.42 4.47 -6.25
N ILE A 446 -4.30 5.74 -5.85
CA ILE A 446 -3.45 6.71 -6.57
C ILE A 446 -1.98 6.26 -6.53
N ARG A 447 -1.49 5.81 -5.37
CA ARG A 447 -0.12 5.28 -5.22
C ARG A 447 0.10 4.02 -6.07
N TYR A 448 -0.92 3.17 -6.22
CA TYR A 448 -0.89 2.06 -7.16
C TYR A 448 -0.70 2.51 -8.61
N LEU A 449 -1.46 3.51 -9.08
CA LEU A 449 -1.31 4.06 -10.43
C LEU A 449 0.10 4.65 -10.63
N LEU A 450 0.63 5.38 -9.65
CA LEU A 450 1.99 5.90 -9.71
C LEU A 450 3.05 4.79 -9.78
N LYS A 451 2.83 3.69 -9.05
CA LYS A 451 3.76 2.55 -8.97
C LYS A 451 3.78 1.69 -10.23
N MET A 452 2.65 1.53 -10.91
CA MET A 452 2.55 0.71 -12.12
C MET A 452 3.06 1.41 -13.39
N GLN A 453 3.18 2.75 -13.37
CA GLN A 453 3.64 3.49 -14.52
C GLN A 453 5.11 3.16 -14.83
N TYR A 454 5.37 2.79 -16.08
CA TYR A 454 6.73 2.52 -16.55
C TYR A 454 7.60 3.80 -16.58
N PRO A 455 8.94 3.65 -16.57
CA PRO A 455 9.85 4.78 -16.70
C PRO A 455 9.62 5.62 -17.97
N ASN A 456 9.19 5.01 -19.07
CA ASN A 456 8.86 5.69 -20.33
C ASN A 456 7.47 6.38 -20.31
N GLY A 457 6.72 6.28 -19.21
CA GLY A 457 5.43 6.93 -19.01
C GLY A 457 4.19 6.10 -19.35
N GLY A 458 4.37 4.93 -19.99
CA GLY A 458 3.29 4.02 -20.31
C GLY A 458 2.70 3.30 -19.10
N PHE A 459 1.50 2.74 -19.25
CA PHE A 459 0.82 1.96 -18.21
C PHE A 459 0.50 0.54 -18.71
N PRO A 460 0.90 -0.51 -17.96
CA PRO A 460 0.44 -1.86 -18.25
C PRO A 460 -1.06 -2.00 -17.98
N GLN A 461 -1.69 -3.05 -18.52
CA GLN A 461 -3.10 -3.33 -18.23
C GLN A 461 -3.29 -3.84 -16.79
N PHE A 462 -2.38 -4.67 -16.31
CA PHE A 462 -2.37 -5.23 -14.95
C PHE A 462 -1.06 -4.91 -14.25
N TYR A 463 -1.09 -4.86 -12.92
CA TYR A 463 0.12 -4.76 -12.11
C TYR A 463 -0.14 -5.39 -10.73
N PRO A 464 0.74 -6.26 -10.21
CA PRO A 464 2.07 -6.60 -10.74
C PRO A 464 2.10 -7.79 -11.73
N ASP A 465 0.95 -8.38 -12.10
CA ASP A 465 0.91 -9.43 -13.12
C ASP A 465 1.12 -8.84 -14.53
N LEU A 466 2.33 -9.02 -15.05
CA LEU A 466 2.72 -8.57 -16.39
C LEU A 466 2.66 -9.70 -17.43
N SER A 467 1.96 -10.81 -17.18
CA SER A 467 1.95 -11.95 -18.12
C SER A 467 1.26 -11.63 -19.47
N GLY A 468 1.81 -12.19 -20.56
CA GLY A 468 1.28 -12.00 -21.91
C GLY A 468 1.14 -10.52 -22.30
N TYR A 469 0.03 -10.15 -22.94
CA TYR A 469 -0.25 -8.77 -23.35
C TYR A 469 -0.56 -7.82 -22.18
N ARG A 470 -0.62 -8.31 -20.94
CA ARG A 470 -0.92 -7.45 -19.79
C ARG A 470 0.20 -6.45 -19.48
N ARG A 471 1.43 -6.74 -19.94
CA ARG A 471 2.59 -5.86 -19.83
C ARG A 471 2.54 -4.66 -20.77
N GLU A 472 1.84 -4.78 -21.89
CA GLU A 472 1.83 -3.80 -22.96
C GLU A 472 1.30 -2.45 -22.43
N ILE A 473 1.81 -1.36 -22.98
CA ILE A 473 1.25 -0.02 -22.77
C ILE A 473 -0.18 -0.02 -23.32
N THR A 474 -1.17 0.11 -22.44
CA THR A 474 -2.55 -0.22 -22.77
C THR A 474 -3.43 1.03 -22.86
N PHE A 475 -3.74 1.44 -24.08
CA PHE A 475 -4.79 2.43 -24.35
C PHE A 475 -6.18 1.80 -24.43
N ASN A 476 -6.27 0.51 -24.78
CA ASN A 476 -7.52 -0.23 -24.92
C ASN A 476 -8.49 0.01 -23.76
N ASP A 477 -9.75 0.25 -24.12
CA ASP A 477 -10.82 0.63 -23.20
C ASP A 477 -10.33 1.80 -22.30
N ASP A 478 -9.79 2.85 -22.91
CA ASP A 478 -9.25 4.06 -22.27
C ASP A 478 -8.37 3.82 -21.02
N ALA A 479 -7.74 2.65 -20.85
CA ALA A 479 -7.19 2.23 -19.56
C ALA A 479 -6.11 3.21 -19.04
N MET A 480 -5.08 3.45 -19.85
CA MET A 480 -4.06 4.46 -19.58
C MET A 480 -4.64 5.88 -19.53
N ILE A 481 -5.60 6.21 -20.40
CA ILE A 481 -6.18 7.56 -20.47
C ILE A 481 -7.00 7.90 -19.22
N ARG A 482 -7.75 6.95 -18.67
CA ARG A 482 -8.46 7.11 -17.40
C ARG A 482 -7.51 7.27 -16.23
N ALA A 483 -6.44 6.48 -16.18
CA ALA A 483 -5.41 6.60 -15.15
C ALA A 483 -4.74 7.98 -15.19
N LEU A 484 -4.31 8.43 -16.37
CA LEU A 484 -3.70 9.75 -16.55
C LEU A 484 -4.67 10.90 -16.27
N THR A 485 -5.93 10.80 -16.69
CA THR A 485 -6.96 11.79 -16.39
C THR A 485 -7.17 11.92 -14.89
N LEU A 486 -7.18 10.81 -14.16
CA LEU A 486 -7.29 10.81 -12.71
C LEU A 486 -6.08 11.48 -12.05
N LEU A 487 -4.86 11.10 -12.47
CA LEU A 487 -3.63 11.69 -11.96
C LEU A 487 -3.55 13.20 -12.28
N ARG A 488 -4.04 13.63 -13.43
CA ARG A 488 -4.16 15.04 -13.79
C ARG A 488 -5.08 15.81 -12.84
N ARG A 489 -6.22 15.22 -12.50
CA ARG A 489 -7.14 15.83 -11.52
C ARG A 489 -6.47 15.96 -10.14
N VAL A 490 -5.67 14.99 -9.73
CA VAL A 490 -4.83 15.09 -8.51
C VAL A 490 -3.79 16.21 -8.65
N ALA A 491 -3.04 16.23 -9.75
CA ALA A 491 -2.00 17.20 -10.05
C ALA A 491 -2.51 18.66 -10.06
N ARG A 492 -3.76 18.85 -10.51
CA ARG A 492 -4.44 20.15 -10.60
C ARG A 492 -5.34 20.46 -9.39
N LYS A 493 -5.41 19.54 -8.42
CA LYS A 493 -6.31 19.62 -7.25
C LYS A 493 -7.77 19.90 -7.65
N GLU A 494 -8.26 19.24 -8.70
CA GLU A 494 -9.61 19.45 -9.22
C GLU A 494 -10.66 18.79 -8.31
N GLU A 495 -11.72 19.53 -7.98
CA GLU A 495 -12.90 19.02 -7.25
C GLU A 495 -12.53 18.19 -6.01
N ARG A 496 -13.00 16.93 -5.96
CA ARG A 496 -12.77 15.96 -4.88
C ARG A 496 -11.32 15.53 -4.74
N TYR A 497 -10.50 15.71 -5.76
CA TYR A 497 -9.09 15.32 -5.72
C TYR A 497 -8.25 16.34 -4.93
N ALA A 498 -8.78 17.53 -4.63
CA ALA A 498 -8.15 18.46 -3.68
C ALA A 498 -8.03 17.91 -2.25
N GLN A 499 -8.78 16.85 -1.93
CA GLN A 499 -8.85 16.26 -0.59
C GLN A 499 -7.76 15.22 -0.31
N VAL A 500 -7.04 14.79 -1.35
CA VAL A 500 -5.98 13.77 -1.19
C VAL A 500 -4.74 14.40 -0.56
N ASP A 501 -3.88 13.54 -0.01
CA ASP A 501 -2.55 13.90 0.47
C ASP A 501 -1.81 14.84 -0.52
N PRO A 502 -1.48 16.09 -0.11
CA PRO A 502 -0.78 17.05 -0.96
C PRO A 502 0.55 16.53 -1.52
N GLU A 503 1.21 15.56 -0.87
CA GLU A 503 2.44 14.94 -1.37
C GLU A 503 2.23 14.17 -2.69
N LEU A 504 0.99 13.76 -2.99
CA LEU A 504 0.66 13.08 -4.25
C LEU A 504 0.63 14.03 -5.45
N VAL A 505 0.48 15.33 -5.23
CA VAL A 505 0.36 16.34 -6.29
C VAL A 505 1.59 16.39 -7.20
N PRO A 506 2.82 16.62 -6.69
CA PRO A 506 4.01 16.65 -7.54
C PRO A 506 4.30 15.29 -8.20
N LEU A 507 3.98 14.19 -7.53
CA LEU A 507 4.14 12.84 -8.11
C LEU A 507 3.19 12.62 -9.29
N ALA A 508 1.93 13.04 -9.14
CA ALA A 508 0.94 12.97 -10.19
C ALA A 508 1.28 13.92 -11.36
N GLN A 509 1.80 15.11 -11.09
CA GLN A 509 2.29 16.04 -12.13
C GLN A 509 3.40 15.38 -12.96
N ALA A 510 4.41 14.79 -12.31
CA ALA A 510 5.49 14.10 -13.00
C ALA A 510 4.99 12.88 -13.79
N ALA A 511 4.03 12.13 -13.24
CA ALA A 511 3.44 10.99 -13.92
C ALA A 511 2.65 11.40 -15.17
N VAL A 512 1.86 12.48 -15.09
CA VAL A 512 1.13 13.03 -16.25
C VAL A 512 2.09 13.50 -17.32
N ALA A 513 3.16 14.22 -16.96
CA ALA A 513 4.17 14.67 -17.93
C ALA A 513 4.82 13.51 -18.69
N ARG A 514 5.22 12.44 -17.99
CA ARG A 514 5.73 11.22 -18.65
C ARG A 514 4.66 10.53 -19.49
N GLY A 515 3.40 10.51 -19.04
CA GLY A 515 2.29 9.93 -19.80
C GLY A 515 2.05 10.66 -21.13
N VAL A 516 2.09 11.99 -21.12
CA VAL A 516 2.00 12.81 -22.34
C VAL A 516 3.18 12.52 -23.28
N ASP A 517 4.40 12.47 -22.76
CA ASP A 517 5.59 12.11 -23.55
C ASP A 517 5.46 10.72 -24.19
N CYS A 518 4.97 9.73 -23.43
CA CYS A 518 4.67 8.39 -23.96
C CYS A 518 3.64 8.42 -25.08
N ILE A 519 2.53 9.17 -24.91
CA ILE A 519 1.49 9.30 -25.93
C ILE A 519 2.06 9.91 -27.22
N LEU A 520 2.88 10.95 -27.11
CA LEU A 520 3.48 11.59 -28.29
C LEU A 520 4.46 10.63 -29.00
N LYS A 521 5.25 9.86 -28.25
CA LYS A 521 6.22 8.90 -28.80
C LYS A 521 5.56 7.68 -29.46
N THR A 522 4.37 7.29 -29.01
CA THR A 522 3.64 6.15 -29.57
C THR A 522 2.72 6.54 -30.72
N GLN A 523 2.55 7.84 -31.00
CA GLN A 523 1.73 8.25 -32.14
C GLN A 523 2.32 7.69 -33.43
N ILE A 524 1.50 6.98 -34.20
CA ILE A 524 1.95 6.33 -35.42
C ILE A 524 2.16 7.39 -36.49
N ILE A 525 3.33 7.36 -37.13
CA ILE A 525 3.66 8.22 -38.26
C ILE A 525 3.55 7.40 -39.54
N GLN A 526 2.69 7.81 -40.48
CA GLN A 526 2.58 7.19 -41.79
C GLN A 526 2.90 8.21 -42.88
N ASN A 527 3.82 7.86 -43.77
CA ASN A 527 4.28 8.74 -44.86
C ASN A 527 4.70 10.14 -44.35
N GLY A 528 5.40 10.17 -43.22
CA GLY A 528 5.87 11.40 -42.58
C GLY A 528 4.79 12.23 -41.89
N ARG A 529 3.55 11.75 -41.78
CA ARG A 529 2.43 12.46 -41.14
C ARG A 529 1.97 11.74 -39.86
N PRO A 530 1.73 12.46 -38.75
CA PRO A 530 1.10 11.88 -37.58
C PRO A 530 -0.32 11.42 -37.90
N THR A 531 -0.68 10.23 -37.41
CA THR A 531 -2.02 9.67 -37.55
C THR A 531 -2.65 9.50 -36.18
N ALA A 532 -2.96 8.27 -35.80
CA ALA A 532 -3.64 7.88 -34.56
C ALA A 532 -2.75 6.92 -33.76
N TRP A 533 -3.35 6.17 -32.83
CA TRP A 533 -2.65 5.23 -31.97
C TRP A 533 -3.20 3.81 -32.09
N CYS A 534 -2.36 2.83 -31.81
CA CYS A 534 -2.77 1.46 -31.54
C CYS A 534 -3.46 1.35 -30.18
N ALA A 535 -4.27 0.30 -30.00
CA ALA A 535 -4.87 0.00 -28.72
C ALA A 535 -3.83 -0.46 -27.68
N GLN A 536 -2.71 -1.03 -28.11
CA GLN A 536 -1.59 -1.46 -27.26
C GLN A 536 -0.24 -1.25 -27.94
N TYR A 537 0.81 -1.07 -27.13
CA TYR A 537 2.19 -0.94 -27.56
C TYR A 537 3.14 -1.71 -26.66
N ASP A 538 4.20 -2.26 -27.25
CA ASP A 538 5.29 -2.91 -26.52
C ASP A 538 5.96 -1.91 -25.57
N GLU A 539 6.13 -2.32 -24.31
CA GLU A 539 6.57 -1.42 -23.24
C GLU A 539 8.03 -0.99 -23.36
N VAL A 540 8.79 -1.62 -24.24
CA VAL A 540 10.22 -1.35 -24.44
C VAL A 540 10.46 -0.60 -25.74
N SER A 541 10.00 -1.17 -26.86
CA SER A 541 10.21 -0.67 -28.22
C SER A 541 9.23 0.43 -28.63
N LEU A 542 8.13 0.59 -27.90
CA LEU A 542 7.03 1.54 -28.20
C LEU A 542 6.39 1.29 -29.59
N GLN A 543 6.51 0.09 -30.13
CA GLN A 543 5.87 -0.30 -31.38
C GLN A 543 4.45 -0.83 -31.13
N PRO A 544 3.50 -0.64 -32.07
CA PRO A 544 2.18 -1.23 -31.99
C PRO A 544 2.24 -2.74 -31.72
N ALA A 545 1.52 -3.20 -30.71
CA ALA A 545 1.49 -4.60 -30.29
C ALA A 545 0.08 -5.18 -30.40
N LYS A 546 -0.01 -6.51 -30.48
CA LYS A 546 -1.29 -7.23 -30.42
C LYS A 546 -1.69 -7.48 -28.96
N ALA A 547 -2.99 -7.65 -28.71
CA ALA A 547 -3.51 -8.14 -27.44
C ALA A 547 -4.10 -9.55 -27.56
N ARG A 548 -5.43 -9.64 -27.66
CA ARG A 548 -6.13 -10.91 -27.89
C ARG A 548 -6.00 -11.33 -29.36
N ALA A 549 -6.36 -12.57 -29.67
CA ALA A 549 -6.32 -13.13 -31.03
C ALA A 549 -6.98 -12.22 -32.09
N PHE A 550 -8.06 -11.54 -31.71
CA PHE A 550 -8.85 -10.65 -32.57
C PHE A 550 -8.47 -9.15 -32.44
N GLU A 551 -7.33 -8.84 -31.81
CA GLU A 551 -6.85 -7.47 -31.58
C GLU A 551 -5.38 -7.38 -32.00
N LEU A 552 -5.17 -7.27 -33.31
CA LEU A 552 -3.83 -7.15 -33.90
C LEU A 552 -3.29 -5.73 -33.79
N ALA A 553 -1.96 -5.60 -33.92
CA ALA A 553 -1.29 -4.31 -34.07
C ALA A 553 -1.89 -3.53 -35.25
N SER A 554 -2.55 -2.41 -34.95
CA SER A 554 -3.37 -1.66 -35.91
C SER A 554 -3.58 -0.23 -35.43
N LEU A 555 -4.00 0.68 -36.30
CA LEU A 555 -4.50 1.98 -35.87
C LEU A 555 -5.91 1.82 -35.29
N SER A 556 -6.14 2.33 -34.08
CA SER A 556 -7.43 2.24 -33.43
C SER A 556 -8.29 3.48 -33.67
N GLY A 557 -9.43 3.29 -34.32
CA GLY A 557 -10.44 4.35 -34.47
C GLY A 557 -11.20 4.65 -33.18
N ALA A 558 -11.26 3.69 -32.24
CA ALA A 558 -11.95 3.87 -30.96
C ALA A 558 -11.05 4.53 -29.91
N GLU A 559 -9.92 3.90 -29.59
CA GLU A 559 -9.09 4.31 -28.45
C GLU A 559 -8.42 5.68 -28.68
N SER A 560 -8.14 6.01 -29.94
CA SER A 560 -7.52 7.30 -30.31
C SER A 560 -8.41 8.50 -29.97
N VAL A 561 -9.73 8.33 -29.88
CA VAL A 561 -10.66 9.41 -29.51
C VAL A 561 -10.39 9.89 -28.08
N GLY A 562 -10.23 8.94 -27.14
CA GLY A 562 -9.91 9.25 -25.75
C GLY A 562 -8.54 9.91 -25.59
N ILE A 563 -7.57 9.47 -26.38
CA ILE A 563 -6.21 10.06 -26.40
C ILE A 563 -6.26 11.52 -26.87
N VAL A 564 -6.96 11.82 -27.98
CA VAL A 564 -7.10 13.21 -28.47
C VAL A 564 -7.81 14.08 -27.44
N ARG A 565 -8.90 13.60 -26.82
CA ARG A 565 -9.60 14.31 -25.75
C ARG A 565 -8.69 14.62 -24.57
N PHE A 566 -7.87 13.65 -24.15
CA PHE A 566 -6.91 13.86 -23.09
C PHE A 566 -5.88 14.94 -23.45
N LEU A 567 -5.30 14.88 -24.65
CA LEU A 567 -4.31 15.86 -25.14
C LEU A 567 -4.91 17.27 -25.30
N MET A 568 -6.17 17.40 -25.71
CA MET A 568 -6.85 18.70 -25.84
C MET A 568 -7.01 19.45 -24.50
N ASP A 569 -6.87 18.75 -23.38
CA ASP A 569 -6.87 19.31 -22.03
C ASP A 569 -5.46 19.61 -21.48
N GLU A 570 -4.40 19.24 -22.22
CA GLU A 570 -3.01 19.55 -21.90
C GLU A 570 -2.57 20.91 -22.47
N PRO A 571 -1.45 21.48 -21.98
CA PRO A 571 -0.85 22.64 -22.60
C PRO A 571 -0.61 22.41 -24.09
N ALA A 572 -1.13 23.31 -24.93
CA ALA A 572 -1.07 23.21 -26.38
C ALA A 572 0.34 23.58 -26.91
N THR A 573 1.34 22.78 -26.56
CA THR A 573 2.69 22.87 -27.13
C THR A 573 2.66 22.51 -28.61
N PRO A 574 3.66 22.90 -29.42
CA PRO A 574 3.71 22.54 -30.84
C PRO A 574 3.56 21.03 -31.10
N ALA A 575 4.21 20.19 -30.27
CA ALA A 575 4.10 18.74 -30.39
C ALA A 575 2.68 18.23 -30.07
N VAL A 576 2.03 18.76 -29.03
CA VAL A 576 0.65 18.38 -28.66
C VAL A 576 -0.33 18.83 -29.75
N LYS A 577 -0.18 20.04 -30.30
CA LYS A 577 -1.01 20.53 -31.41
C LYS A 577 -0.86 19.64 -32.64
N ALA A 578 0.37 19.37 -33.07
CA ALA A 578 0.65 18.52 -34.22
C ALA A 578 0.08 17.11 -34.05
N ALA A 579 0.14 16.55 -32.84
CA ALA A 579 -0.44 15.25 -32.53
C ALA A 579 -1.97 15.25 -32.66
N ILE A 580 -2.65 16.23 -32.07
CA ILE A 580 -4.11 16.39 -32.14
C ILE A 580 -4.56 16.60 -33.59
N GLU A 581 -3.92 17.52 -34.30
CA GLU A 581 -4.25 17.88 -35.68
C GLU A 581 -4.04 16.70 -36.64
N GLY A 582 -2.95 15.93 -36.47
CA GLY A 582 -2.70 14.72 -37.25
C GLY A 582 -3.75 13.64 -37.04
N ALA A 583 -4.17 13.41 -35.78
CA ALA A 583 -5.21 12.45 -35.46
C ALA A 583 -6.59 12.88 -36.02
N VAL A 584 -6.93 14.17 -35.92
CA VAL A 584 -8.17 14.71 -36.49
C VAL A 584 -8.17 14.59 -38.02
N ALA A 585 -7.07 14.95 -38.69
CA ALA A 585 -6.93 14.78 -40.13
C ALA A 585 -7.05 13.31 -40.55
N TRP A 586 -6.47 12.40 -39.76
CA TRP A 586 -6.59 10.96 -39.98
C TRP A 586 -8.04 10.48 -39.82
N PHE A 587 -8.76 10.89 -38.78
CA PHE A 587 -10.17 10.54 -38.63
C PHE A 587 -11.03 11.02 -39.80
N GLU A 588 -10.77 12.22 -40.33
CA GLU A 588 -11.45 12.73 -41.52
C GLU A 588 -11.12 11.92 -42.78
N GLN A 589 -9.89 11.43 -42.91
CA GLN A 589 -9.44 10.60 -44.01
C GLN A 589 -10.09 9.21 -44.00
N VAL A 590 -10.23 8.58 -42.82
CA VAL A 590 -10.62 7.16 -42.72
C VAL A 590 -12.11 6.93 -42.42
N LYS A 591 -12.90 8.01 -42.38
CA LYS A 591 -14.36 7.91 -42.17
C LYS A 591 -15.03 7.14 -43.31
N MET A 592 -16.07 6.40 -42.97
CA MET A 592 -16.88 5.58 -43.88
C MET A 592 -18.27 6.23 -44.06
N PRO A 593 -18.43 7.20 -44.98
CA PRO A 593 -19.69 7.88 -45.19
C PRO A 593 -20.72 6.97 -45.85
N GLY A 594 -22.00 7.19 -45.54
CA GLY A 594 -23.11 6.47 -46.14
C GLY A 594 -23.33 5.06 -45.58
N TYR A 595 -22.71 4.72 -44.44
CA TYR A 595 -22.86 3.42 -43.78
C TYR A 595 -23.29 3.59 -42.32
N ALA A 596 -24.03 2.60 -41.81
CA ALA A 596 -24.41 2.48 -40.41
C ALA A 596 -24.26 1.04 -39.92
N LEU A 597 -23.96 0.87 -38.63
CA LEU A 597 -23.94 -0.44 -37.99
C LEU A 597 -25.34 -0.71 -37.43
N LYS A 598 -25.94 -1.82 -37.83
CA LYS A 598 -27.27 -2.24 -37.35
C LYS A 598 -27.16 -3.57 -36.63
N GLU A 599 -27.85 -3.67 -35.50
CA GLU A 599 -28.12 -4.97 -34.86
C GLU A 599 -29.36 -5.57 -35.52
N VAL A 600 -29.25 -6.80 -36.01
CA VAL A 600 -30.32 -7.54 -36.69
C VAL A 600 -30.58 -8.86 -35.97
N ALA A 601 -31.80 -9.38 -36.10
CA ALA A 601 -32.13 -10.70 -35.56
C ALA A 601 -31.40 -11.80 -36.36
N ALA A 602 -30.79 -12.75 -35.65
CA ALA A 602 -30.13 -13.90 -36.25
C ALA A 602 -30.54 -15.17 -35.49
N PRO A 603 -31.80 -15.63 -35.61
CA PRO A 603 -32.35 -16.68 -34.76
C PRO A 603 -31.63 -18.02 -34.88
N GLN A 604 -30.97 -18.27 -36.02
CA GLN A 604 -30.20 -19.49 -36.28
C GLN A 604 -28.79 -19.46 -35.66
N GLU A 605 -28.33 -18.30 -35.21
CA GLU A 605 -27.03 -18.13 -34.58
C GLU A 605 -27.14 -18.30 -33.06
N LYS A 606 -26.06 -18.79 -32.43
CA LYS A 606 -26.03 -18.99 -30.97
C LYS A 606 -26.27 -17.71 -30.16
N SER A 607 -25.93 -16.55 -30.71
CA SER A 607 -26.12 -15.25 -30.07
C SER A 607 -27.55 -14.69 -30.26
N HIS A 608 -28.36 -15.31 -31.13
CA HIS A 608 -29.67 -14.85 -31.60
C HIS A 608 -29.69 -13.46 -32.27
N ARG A 609 -28.52 -12.85 -32.52
CA ARG A 609 -28.38 -11.51 -33.08
C ARG A 609 -27.11 -11.39 -33.94
N ASP A 610 -27.06 -10.38 -34.79
CA ASP A 610 -25.85 -10.07 -35.55
C ASP A 610 -25.67 -8.55 -35.68
N ARG A 611 -24.45 -8.12 -35.97
CA ARG A 611 -24.17 -6.73 -36.32
C ARG A 611 -23.65 -6.66 -37.75
N VAL A 612 -24.35 -5.90 -38.57
CA VAL A 612 -24.05 -5.75 -40.00
C VAL A 612 -23.84 -4.28 -40.33
N ILE A 613 -22.89 -4.02 -41.22
CA ILE A 613 -22.68 -2.69 -41.80
C ILE A 613 -23.56 -2.61 -43.04
N VAL A 614 -24.49 -1.65 -43.05
CA VAL A 614 -25.45 -1.46 -44.15
C VAL A 614 -25.37 -0.05 -44.71
N PRO A 615 -25.69 0.15 -46.00
CA PRO A 615 -25.86 1.49 -46.56
C PRO A 615 -26.94 2.28 -45.80
N GLN A 616 -26.60 3.49 -45.38
CA GLN A 616 -27.52 4.46 -44.78
C GLN A 616 -27.07 5.88 -45.17
N PRO A 617 -27.71 6.53 -46.15
CA PRO A 617 -27.40 7.91 -46.53
C PRO A 617 -27.41 8.87 -45.34
N GLY A 618 -26.42 9.76 -45.28
CA GLY A 618 -26.25 10.72 -44.17
C GLY A 618 -25.62 10.15 -42.90
N ALA A 619 -25.42 8.83 -42.79
CA ALA A 619 -24.67 8.22 -41.68
C ALA A 619 -23.15 8.23 -41.97
N THR A 620 -22.34 8.10 -40.93
CA THR A 620 -20.88 7.94 -41.06
C THR A 620 -20.38 7.04 -39.95
N LEU A 621 -19.52 6.09 -40.30
CA LEU A 621 -18.86 5.18 -39.36
C LEU A 621 -17.35 5.34 -39.39
N TRP A 622 -16.72 4.81 -38.35
CA TRP A 622 -15.29 4.53 -38.29
C TRP A 622 -15.12 3.08 -37.85
N ALA A 623 -14.17 2.37 -38.45
CA ALA A 623 -13.79 1.05 -37.99
C ALA A 623 -13.03 1.15 -36.66
N ARG A 624 -13.08 0.09 -35.85
CA ARG A 624 -12.30 0.02 -34.61
C ARG A 624 -10.82 -0.15 -34.90
N PHE A 625 -10.49 -0.87 -35.98
CA PHE A 625 -9.13 -1.19 -36.38
C PHE A 625 -8.90 -0.86 -37.85
N TYR A 626 -7.75 -0.27 -38.14
CA TYR A 626 -7.27 0.03 -39.47
C TYR A 626 -5.87 -0.54 -39.67
N GLU A 627 -5.62 -1.14 -40.82
CA GLU A 627 -4.33 -1.72 -41.18
C GLU A 627 -3.22 -0.65 -41.22
N LEU A 628 -2.06 -0.98 -40.64
CA LEU A 628 -0.88 -0.13 -40.66
C LEU A 628 -0.35 0.00 -42.11
N GLY A 629 -0.06 1.23 -42.52
CA GLY A 629 0.46 1.58 -43.84
C GLY A 629 -0.64 1.90 -44.87
N THR A 630 -1.80 1.23 -44.82
CA THR A 630 -2.85 1.39 -45.84
C THR A 630 -4.06 2.19 -45.37
N ASN A 631 -4.30 2.28 -44.06
CA ASN A 631 -5.51 2.86 -43.47
C ASN A 631 -6.81 2.15 -43.90
N ARG A 632 -6.73 0.89 -44.34
CA ARG A 632 -7.91 0.11 -44.69
C ARG A 632 -8.59 -0.42 -43.43
N PRO A 633 -9.92 -0.31 -43.28
CA PRO A 633 -10.66 -1.00 -42.22
C PRO A 633 -10.35 -2.50 -42.20
N ILE A 634 -10.09 -3.05 -41.01
CA ILE A 634 -9.86 -4.48 -40.82
C ILE A 634 -10.77 -5.08 -39.76
N TYR A 635 -11.12 -6.35 -39.96
CA TYR A 635 -11.93 -7.17 -39.08
C TYR A 635 -11.16 -8.45 -38.80
N VAL A 636 -11.03 -8.83 -37.53
CA VAL A 636 -10.20 -9.97 -37.14
C VAL A 636 -11.02 -10.89 -36.25
N GLY A 637 -11.12 -12.16 -36.61
CA GLY A 637 -11.82 -13.19 -35.85
C GLY A 637 -10.90 -13.88 -34.84
N ARG A 638 -11.37 -14.99 -34.26
CA ARG A 638 -10.54 -15.85 -33.40
C ARG A 638 -9.42 -16.57 -34.14
N ASP A 639 -9.49 -16.63 -35.47
CA ASP A 639 -8.45 -17.16 -36.36
C ASP A 639 -7.19 -16.28 -36.43
N SER A 640 -7.26 -15.06 -35.87
CA SER A 640 -6.19 -14.05 -35.91
C SER A 640 -5.81 -13.62 -37.33
N GLN A 641 -6.71 -13.77 -38.31
CA GLN A 641 -6.49 -13.36 -39.70
C GLN A 641 -7.14 -12.01 -39.98
N VAL A 642 -6.51 -11.23 -40.85
CA VAL A 642 -7.07 -9.95 -41.33
C VAL A 642 -8.13 -10.24 -42.39
N HIS A 643 -9.34 -9.78 -42.13
CA HIS A 643 -10.46 -9.74 -43.07
C HIS A 643 -10.85 -8.29 -43.36
N TYR A 644 -11.50 -8.05 -44.50
CA TYR A 644 -11.82 -6.69 -44.97
C TYR A 644 -13.31 -6.41 -45.03
N GLN A 645 -14.14 -7.40 -44.74
CA GLN A 645 -15.57 -7.26 -44.55
C GLN A 645 -15.98 -7.82 -43.20
N LEU A 646 -16.86 -7.11 -42.49
CA LEU A 646 -17.33 -7.57 -41.19
C LEU A 646 -17.99 -8.97 -41.27
N SER A 647 -18.63 -9.29 -42.40
CA SER A 647 -19.28 -10.59 -42.63
C SER A 647 -18.31 -11.79 -42.73
N GLU A 648 -17.01 -11.55 -42.91
CA GLU A 648 -15.99 -12.61 -43.10
C GLU A 648 -15.54 -13.24 -41.76
N ILE A 649 -15.79 -12.58 -40.63
CA ILE A 649 -15.48 -13.11 -39.28
C ILE A 649 -16.69 -13.77 -38.64
N GLU A 650 -16.52 -14.64 -37.65
CA GLU A 650 -17.60 -15.40 -37.02
C GLU A 650 -18.68 -14.53 -36.34
N ASN A 651 -19.96 -14.95 -36.40
CA ASN A 651 -21.10 -14.23 -35.80
C ASN A 651 -20.88 -13.90 -34.32
N GLU A 652 -20.25 -14.81 -33.56
CA GLU A 652 -19.98 -14.63 -32.14
C GLU A 652 -19.12 -13.38 -31.87
N ARG A 653 -18.17 -13.05 -32.75
CA ARG A 653 -17.38 -11.81 -32.67
C ARG A 653 -18.17 -10.60 -33.13
N ARG A 654 -18.90 -10.70 -34.24
CA ARG A 654 -19.74 -9.59 -34.76
C ARG A 654 -20.80 -9.15 -33.74
N ALA A 655 -21.47 -10.10 -33.11
CA ALA A 655 -22.50 -9.86 -32.11
C ALA A 655 -21.95 -9.44 -30.74
N GLY A 656 -20.74 -9.89 -30.39
CA GLY A 656 -20.12 -9.69 -29.08
C GLY A 656 -19.17 -8.49 -28.98
N TYR A 657 -18.61 -8.03 -30.09
CA TYR A 657 -17.60 -6.98 -30.16
C TYR A 657 -17.98 -5.91 -31.18
N VAL A 658 -17.70 -4.64 -30.88
CA VAL A 658 -18.05 -3.52 -31.78
C VAL A 658 -16.85 -3.22 -32.66
N TYR A 659 -16.94 -3.57 -33.95
CA TYR A 659 -15.88 -3.31 -34.94
C TYR A 659 -16.05 -2.02 -35.72
N ALA A 660 -17.20 -1.34 -35.64
CA ALA A 660 -17.40 -0.03 -36.24
C ALA A 660 -18.42 0.79 -35.43
N SER A 661 -18.22 2.09 -35.32
CA SER A 661 -19.15 2.96 -34.61
C SER A 661 -18.95 4.42 -35.00
N THR A 662 -19.62 5.33 -34.31
CA THR A 662 -19.57 6.78 -34.49
C THR A 662 -18.61 7.46 -33.50
N TRP A 663 -17.66 6.75 -32.88
CA TRP A 663 -16.84 7.27 -31.78
C TRP A 663 -16.20 8.65 -32.06
N PRO A 664 -15.59 8.91 -33.23
CA PRO A 664 -14.98 10.21 -33.52
C PRO A 664 -15.97 11.34 -33.84
N ALA A 665 -17.26 11.06 -34.06
CA ALA A 665 -18.19 12.03 -34.61
C ALA A 665 -18.34 13.29 -33.73
N GLU A 666 -18.55 13.13 -32.42
CA GLU A 666 -18.67 14.28 -31.51
C GLU A 666 -17.35 15.05 -31.36
N LEU A 667 -16.22 14.32 -31.34
CA LEU A 667 -14.89 14.92 -31.30
C LEU A 667 -14.68 15.87 -32.50
N LEU A 668 -14.97 15.38 -33.71
CA LEU A 668 -14.78 16.15 -34.95
C LEU A 668 -15.77 17.31 -35.10
N GLN A 669 -17.04 17.08 -34.80
CA GLN A 669 -18.10 18.04 -35.09
C GLN A 669 -18.20 19.16 -34.05
N LYS A 670 -17.79 18.90 -32.80
CA LYS A 670 -18.06 19.80 -31.67
C LYS A 670 -16.83 20.09 -30.83
N GLU A 671 -16.14 19.06 -30.34
CA GLU A 671 -15.10 19.25 -29.32
C GLU A 671 -13.83 19.87 -29.90
N TYR A 672 -13.35 19.38 -31.05
CA TYR A 672 -12.15 19.89 -31.70
C TYR A 672 -12.31 21.32 -32.23
N PRO A 673 -13.41 21.70 -32.93
CA PRO A 673 -13.64 23.10 -33.29
C PRO A 673 -13.71 24.03 -32.08
N ALA A 674 -14.27 23.58 -30.96
CA ALA A 674 -14.28 24.34 -29.72
C ALA A 674 -12.88 24.48 -29.11
N TRP A 675 -12.07 23.42 -29.16
CA TRP A 675 -10.67 23.46 -28.75
C TRP A 675 -9.84 24.44 -29.59
N GLN A 676 -9.99 24.41 -30.92
CA GLN A 676 -9.29 25.34 -31.82
C GLN A 676 -9.61 26.81 -31.48
N LYS A 677 -10.89 27.13 -31.26
CA LYS A 677 -11.30 28.48 -30.81
C LYS A 677 -10.65 28.87 -29.47
N ARG A 678 -10.60 27.94 -28.51
CA ARG A 678 -9.98 28.16 -27.19
C ARG A 678 -8.47 28.39 -27.29
N VAL A 679 -7.78 27.67 -28.16
CA VAL A 679 -6.33 27.79 -28.35
C VAL A 679 -5.95 29.04 -29.13
N ALA A 680 -6.76 29.47 -30.11
CA ALA A 680 -6.53 30.70 -30.87
C ALA A 680 -6.76 31.98 -30.05
N ALA A 681 -7.55 31.91 -28.97
CA ALA A 681 -7.84 33.03 -28.08
C ALA A 681 -6.82 33.25 -26.96
N ARG A 682 -5.78 32.41 -26.87
CA ARG A 682 -4.67 32.50 -25.91
C ARG A 682 -3.39 32.85 -26.64
#